data_AF-A0A1F5S4D2-F1
#
_entry.id   AF-A0A1F5S4D2-F1
#
_cell.length_a   1.000
_cell.length_b   1.000
_cell.length_c   1.000
_cell.angle_alpha   90.00
_cell.angle_beta   90.00
_cell.angle_gamma   90.00
#
_symmetry.space_group_name_H-M   'P 1'
#
loop_
_entity.id
_entity.type
_entity.pdbx_description
1 polymer ?
#
loop_
_entity_poly.entity_id
_entity_poly.type
_entity_poly.pdbx_seq_one_letter_code
_entity_poly.pdbx_strand_id
1 'polypeptide(L)'
;MYSRSTQGKVINVGTEATAAGDNMLNGVVIQNNTIYGALYYNPALADVSTHSIFVGYNANASIKYNTVIGGGYAIVIKGGGMEYSSGGIFYNKIINSTGVASLRVKGIKNANIFNNVIYANSSISGTYYPVHIGQNGEGEVSTGTVLKNNIIVGGGGSKLIYIESSSTTGFVSNYNLLYRHNEGYIGYNGTNYSFSSWQGLGYDANSINSDPLFTDPNNYNVTVSPVSPTINAGTDVGLSQDFLGVAVPQGTSPDIGLYELYVPNSVPSSLIQYKSNGTTIIETGSLTNETTVVFKMGMSSLNSADSLTPQIEIRELGSDFTNTFTNSGSAVLYSGVGVTGEVTVTGLKNGTAYHWQARISNSAGSSSWTSYGSNLESVADFETDPPTIQFTSASSSGAESSTSVNLELSLSGISSKEITVGYSVTGGTASGSGVDYTLGSGTAIISAGSLTTNISLTVVNDSIDEDNETVQVAIADPSNATLGSNTVFTYTVNDNDDPPTVTLSVNPATIAEASEESVITSTLSATSGKTITIDLLYSGTATGSGADYTASSAEIIIVAGGLTGTATVTSVQDLTNEANETIIIDINSVTNGSESGTQQETITINDDDCATVDNTATYNSYPTCGPATCNVGYVLSAGACILSGGIGGVSSPSSTGSGVANAQASGIGVSLNVGEINRSGTNVLTYITNQNNFVAPESGYDWQPSSHSFNINNFDLLNGIVTIVFSSEPKTVILAKGQTKDVDLGGDGVSDIRVTFSGIFVNRAEITIQSLINENNQKNNKPDYYEGRLIKYIAHPKIYLIKNNKKHWIVDELTFNYFGYKWSSVETIFESTAFADGDNIVAPKLSKFVFSRNLKIGMTGNDVKELQKYLNSKNFLVAKEGAGSPGQETPTFGPATKAALINFQKAKKIDPAIGFFGSITRDFINK
;
A
#
# COMPACT_ATOMS: atom_id res chain seq x y z
N MET A 1 -6.60 -78.63 9.45
CA MET A 1 -7.06 -80.03 9.56
C MET A 1 -8.20 -80.24 8.58
N TYR A 2 -8.17 -81.29 7.75
CA TYR A 2 -9.30 -81.63 6.87
C TYR A 2 -10.22 -82.61 7.56
N SER A 3 -11.37 -82.13 8.04
CA SER A 3 -12.45 -82.96 8.56
C SER A 3 -13.33 -83.45 7.40
N ARG A 4 -13.23 -84.74 7.06
CA ARG A 4 -14.24 -85.39 6.20
C ARG A 4 -15.46 -85.71 7.04
N SER A 5 -16.52 -84.92 6.92
CA SER A 5 -17.80 -85.21 7.52
C SER A 5 -18.93 -84.68 6.66
N THR A 6 -19.90 -85.53 6.35
CA THR A 6 -21.18 -85.17 5.71
C THR A 6 -22.08 -84.35 6.64
N GLN A 7 -21.66 -84.09 7.88
CA GLN A 7 -22.15 -83.02 8.76
C GLN A 7 -21.01 -82.00 8.95
N GLY A 8 -21.13 -80.80 8.38
CA GLY A 8 -20.01 -79.86 8.25
C GLY A 8 -19.51 -79.26 9.55
N LYS A 9 -18.55 -79.93 10.23
CA LYS A 9 -17.84 -79.44 11.42
C LYS A 9 -16.38 -79.15 11.14
N VAL A 10 -15.86 -77.98 11.56
CA VAL A 10 -14.43 -77.61 11.35
C VAL A 10 -13.55 -78.04 12.53
N ILE A 11 -13.91 -77.70 13.77
CA ILE A 11 -13.32 -78.24 15.00
C ILE A 11 -14.41 -78.98 15.77
N ASN A 12 -14.18 -80.25 16.10
CA ASN A 12 -15.11 -81.08 16.85
C ASN A 12 -14.37 -81.78 18.01
N VAL A 13 -14.75 -81.46 19.24
CA VAL A 13 -14.21 -82.05 20.47
C VAL A 13 -15.33 -82.75 21.22
N GLY A 14 -15.16 -84.05 21.47
CA GLY A 14 -16.21 -84.93 22.00
C GLY A 14 -17.22 -85.38 20.94
N THR A 15 -18.32 -85.98 21.41
CA THR A 15 -19.36 -86.61 20.56
C THR A 15 -20.68 -85.83 20.63
N GLU A 16 -21.62 -86.12 19.72
CA GLU A 16 -23.01 -85.64 19.83
C GLU A 16 -23.92 -86.61 20.60
N ALA A 17 -23.51 -87.89 20.65
CA ALA A 17 -24.30 -89.03 21.09
C ALA A 17 -24.64 -88.98 22.59
N THR A 18 -25.86 -89.39 22.94
CA THR A 18 -26.45 -89.32 24.28
C THR A 18 -26.13 -90.50 25.19
N ALA A 19 -25.28 -91.43 24.75
CA ALA A 19 -24.88 -92.59 25.55
C ALA A 19 -23.89 -92.15 26.65
N ALA A 20 -24.35 -92.13 27.90
CA ALA A 20 -23.50 -91.90 29.05
C ALA A 20 -22.53 -93.07 29.23
N GLY A 21 -21.24 -92.83 28.98
CA GLY A 21 -20.16 -93.81 29.11
C GLY A 21 -19.00 -93.45 28.20
N ASP A 22 -17.87 -93.12 28.83
CA ASP A 22 -16.53 -92.93 28.25
C ASP A 22 -16.34 -91.74 27.27
N ASN A 23 -15.33 -90.90 27.61
CA ASN A 23 -14.83 -89.68 26.91
C ASN A 23 -15.29 -88.30 27.43
N MET A 24 -15.51 -88.15 28.75
CA MET A 24 -15.54 -86.80 29.36
C MET A 24 -14.14 -86.19 29.40
N LEU A 25 -13.86 -85.16 28.59
CA LEU A 25 -12.62 -84.39 28.69
C LEU A 25 -12.79 -83.25 29.70
N ASN A 26 -11.78 -83.04 30.53
CA ASN A 26 -11.71 -81.95 31.51
C ASN A 26 -10.62 -80.97 31.10
N GLY A 27 -10.91 -79.66 31.06
CA GLY A 27 -9.92 -78.63 30.75
C GLY A 27 -9.54 -78.54 29.26
N VAL A 28 -10.45 -78.86 28.35
CA VAL A 28 -10.26 -78.62 26.90
C VAL A 28 -9.97 -77.14 26.66
N VAL A 29 -8.90 -76.82 25.93
CA VAL A 29 -8.60 -75.43 25.52
C VAL A 29 -8.59 -75.35 23.99
N ILE A 30 -9.45 -74.50 23.43
CA ILE A 30 -9.47 -74.14 22.00
C ILE A 30 -9.09 -72.67 21.91
N GLN A 31 -7.87 -72.37 21.44
CA GLN A 31 -7.38 -71.00 21.38
C GLN A 31 -6.52 -70.66 20.17
N ASN A 32 -6.48 -69.35 19.83
CA ASN A 32 -5.65 -68.75 18.78
C ASN A 32 -5.90 -69.32 17.37
N ASN A 33 -7.14 -69.73 17.06
CA ASN A 33 -7.51 -70.26 15.74
C ASN A 33 -8.19 -69.20 14.87
N THR A 34 -7.90 -69.21 13.56
CA THR A 34 -8.74 -68.57 12.55
C THR A 34 -9.49 -69.64 11.78
N ILE A 35 -10.82 -69.57 11.78
CA ILE A 35 -11.73 -70.63 11.31
C ILE A 35 -12.71 -70.02 10.32
N TYR A 36 -12.62 -70.43 9.06
CA TYR A 36 -13.66 -70.18 8.07
C TYR A 36 -14.71 -71.27 8.19
N GLY A 37 -15.93 -70.89 8.56
CA GLY A 37 -17.03 -71.82 8.80
C GLY A 37 -17.51 -72.48 7.52
N ALA A 38 -18.04 -73.71 7.65
CA ALA A 38 -18.50 -74.48 6.50
C ALA A 38 -19.64 -73.76 5.76
N LEU A 39 -19.39 -73.42 4.50
CA LEU A 39 -20.38 -72.84 3.59
C LEU A 39 -21.54 -73.83 3.39
N TYR A 40 -22.74 -73.26 3.17
CA TYR A 40 -23.97 -73.94 2.75
C TYR A 40 -24.86 -74.55 3.86
N TYR A 41 -26.00 -73.89 4.11
CA TYR A 41 -27.21 -74.52 4.64
C TYR A 41 -28.05 -74.97 3.44
N ASN A 42 -28.32 -76.27 3.32
CA ASN A 42 -29.17 -76.80 2.25
C ASN A 42 -30.59 -77.05 2.79
N PRO A 43 -31.61 -76.24 2.44
CA PRO A 43 -32.98 -76.47 2.90
C PRO A 43 -33.60 -77.78 2.37
N ALA A 44 -33.01 -78.42 1.35
CA ALA A 44 -33.44 -79.72 0.85
C ALA A 44 -32.78 -80.91 1.60
N LEU A 45 -31.81 -80.66 2.48
CA LEU A 45 -31.25 -81.67 3.39
C LEU A 45 -31.72 -81.37 4.81
N ALA A 46 -32.79 -82.06 5.24
CA ALA A 46 -33.21 -82.02 6.63
C ALA A 46 -32.03 -82.48 7.54
N ASP A 47 -31.79 -81.72 8.61
CA ASP A 47 -30.84 -82.00 9.69
C ASP A 47 -29.35 -82.17 9.34
N VAL A 48 -28.77 -81.16 8.66
CA VAL A 48 -27.32 -80.88 8.74
C VAL A 48 -27.02 -79.50 9.30
N SER A 49 -26.94 -79.43 10.63
CA SER A 49 -26.37 -78.28 11.35
C SER A 49 -24.85 -78.25 11.16
N THR A 50 -24.34 -77.24 10.44
CA THR A 50 -22.90 -77.01 10.33
C THR A 50 -22.38 -76.24 11.55
N HIS A 51 -21.18 -76.58 12.01
CA HIS A 51 -20.59 -76.07 13.26
C HIS A 51 -19.11 -75.69 13.07
N SER A 52 -18.73 -74.44 13.25
CA SER A 52 -17.31 -74.05 13.12
C SER A 52 -16.48 -74.58 14.30
N ILE A 53 -16.95 -74.40 15.54
CA ILE A 53 -16.45 -75.07 16.75
C ILE A 53 -17.61 -75.82 17.44
N PHE A 54 -17.42 -77.11 17.70
CA PHE A 54 -18.31 -77.92 18.52
C PHE A 54 -17.56 -78.57 19.70
N VAL A 55 -18.11 -78.43 20.90
CA VAL A 55 -17.58 -79.00 22.16
C VAL A 55 -18.70 -79.73 22.88
N GLY A 56 -18.73 -81.07 22.80
CA GLY A 56 -19.77 -81.92 23.39
C GLY A 56 -19.28 -82.77 24.56
N TYR A 57 -20.00 -82.74 25.69
CA TYR A 57 -19.75 -83.55 26.90
C TYR A 57 -18.38 -83.31 27.58
N ASN A 58 -18.08 -82.05 27.89
CA ASN A 58 -16.80 -81.65 28.50
C ASN A 58 -17.02 -80.92 29.83
N ALA A 59 -16.05 -81.03 30.73
CA ALA A 59 -15.96 -80.22 31.95
C ALA A 59 -14.86 -79.15 31.78
N ASN A 60 -15.11 -77.96 32.32
CA ASN A 60 -14.15 -76.84 32.37
C ASN A 60 -13.52 -76.47 31.01
N ALA A 61 -14.26 -76.62 29.90
CA ALA A 61 -13.78 -76.25 28.57
C ALA A 61 -13.60 -74.72 28.42
N SER A 62 -12.43 -74.29 27.95
CA SER A 62 -12.09 -72.90 27.66
C SER A 62 -11.99 -72.69 26.14
N ILE A 63 -12.74 -71.73 25.61
CA ILE A 63 -12.71 -71.36 24.19
C ILE A 63 -12.36 -69.88 24.12
N LYS A 64 -11.17 -69.52 23.63
CA LYS A 64 -10.69 -68.13 23.67
C LYS A 64 -9.77 -67.72 22.54
N TYR A 65 -9.72 -66.42 22.21
CA TYR A 65 -8.84 -65.88 21.16
C TYR A 65 -9.06 -66.50 19.77
N ASN A 66 -10.27 -67.00 19.47
CA ASN A 66 -10.58 -67.59 18.17
C ASN A 66 -11.29 -66.56 17.28
N THR A 67 -10.87 -66.48 16.01
CA THR A 67 -11.61 -65.78 14.95
C THR A 67 -12.42 -66.80 14.16
N VAL A 68 -13.73 -66.64 14.11
CA VAL A 68 -14.66 -67.51 13.37
C VAL A 68 -15.44 -66.66 12.37
N ILE A 69 -15.26 -66.94 11.08
CA ILE A 69 -15.88 -66.19 9.98
C ILE A 69 -16.82 -67.15 9.23
N GLY A 70 -18.12 -66.88 9.26
CA GLY A 70 -19.14 -67.69 8.60
C GLY A 70 -19.46 -69.02 9.30
N GLY A 71 -20.13 -69.91 8.55
CA GLY A 71 -20.66 -71.18 9.04
C GLY A 71 -22.11 -71.07 9.55
N GLY A 72 -22.77 -72.22 9.74
CA GLY A 72 -24.11 -72.28 10.33
C GLY A 72 -24.10 -71.78 11.77
N TYR A 73 -23.72 -72.66 12.69
CA TYR A 73 -23.36 -72.27 14.05
C TYR A 73 -21.86 -72.00 14.15
N ALA A 74 -21.45 -70.90 14.77
CA ALA A 74 -20.03 -70.57 14.91
C ALA A 74 -19.40 -71.31 16.11
N ILE A 75 -20.00 -71.24 17.30
CA ILE A 75 -19.53 -71.97 18.49
C ILE A 75 -20.72 -72.64 19.16
N VAL A 76 -20.61 -73.95 19.40
CA VAL A 76 -21.62 -74.71 20.15
C VAL A 76 -20.95 -75.50 21.26
N ILE A 77 -21.40 -75.26 22.49
CA ILE A 77 -21.10 -76.12 23.65
C ILE A 77 -22.36 -76.89 24.04
N LYS A 78 -22.23 -78.21 24.11
CA LYS A 78 -23.30 -79.16 24.43
C LYS A 78 -22.96 -80.01 25.65
N GLY A 79 -23.91 -80.13 26.57
CA GLY A 79 -24.01 -81.22 27.55
C GLY A 79 -25.33 -81.98 27.35
N GLY A 80 -25.32 -83.31 27.48
CA GLY A 80 -26.53 -84.14 27.29
C GLY A 80 -27.35 -84.30 28.57
N GLY A 81 -27.92 -83.21 29.08
CA GLY A 81 -28.92 -83.23 30.17
C GLY A 81 -28.43 -83.51 31.60
N MET A 82 -27.20 -84.01 31.79
CA MET A 82 -26.53 -84.04 33.11
C MET A 82 -25.76 -82.73 33.36
N GLU A 83 -25.40 -82.41 34.61
CA GLU A 83 -24.70 -81.15 34.91
C GLU A 83 -23.23 -81.16 34.44
N TYR A 84 -22.90 -80.34 33.45
CA TYR A 84 -21.51 -80.13 32.97
C TYR A 84 -21.08 -78.66 33.14
N SER A 85 -19.85 -78.39 33.61
CA SER A 85 -19.31 -77.02 33.74
C SER A 85 -18.54 -76.58 32.50
N SER A 86 -18.55 -75.27 32.20
CA SER A 86 -17.57 -74.66 31.27
C SER A 86 -16.43 -73.98 32.03
N GLY A 87 -15.26 -73.86 31.40
CA GLY A 87 -14.12 -73.07 31.89
C GLY A 87 -14.14 -71.63 31.36
N GLY A 88 -14.99 -71.34 30.38
CA GLY A 88 -15.28 -69.99 29.87
C GLY A 88 -15.14 -69.86 28.36
N ILE A 89 -15.99 -69.02 27.76
CA ILE A 89 -15.99 -68.63 26.35
C ILE A 89 -15.66 -67.15 26.30
N PHE A 90 -14.41 -66.77 26.00
CA PHE A 90 -14.02 -65.37 26.10
C PHE A 90 -13.01 -64.92 25.06
N TYR A 91 -13.03 -63.65 24.68
CA TYR A 91 -12.22 -63.13 23.57
C TYR A 91 -12.39 -63.90 22.24
N ASN A 92 -13.61 -64.29 21.86
CA ASN A 92 -13.85 -64.87 20.52
C ASN A 92 -14.47 -63.83 19.58
N LYS A 93 -13.91 -63.76 18.38
CA LYS A 93 -14.31 -62.89 17.27
C LYS A 93 -15.18 -63.69 16.30
N ILE A 94 -16.50 -63.61 16.45
CA ILE A 94 -17.47 -64.35 15.64
C ILE A 94 -18.13 -63.40 14.65
N ILE A 95 -18.01 -63.68 13.34
CA ILE A 95 -18.47 -62.79 12.28
C ILE A 95 -19.32 -63.54 11.24
N ASN A 96 -20.50 -63.01 10.95
CA ASN A 96 -21.38 -63.39 9.84
C ASN A 96 -21.72 -64.89 9.76
N SER A 97 -21.98 -65.55 10.90
CA SER A 97 -22.58 -66.90 10.90
C SER A 97 -24.06 -66.81 10.45
N THR A 98 -24.52 -67.83 9.71
CA THR A 98 -25.77 -67.79 8.93
C THR A 98 -26.78 -68.90 9.28
N GLY A 99 -26.49 -69.71 10.31
CA GLY A 99 -27.41 -70.72 10.83
C GLY A 99 -28.44 -70.14 11.80
N VAL A 100 -28.93 -70.95 12.74
CA VAL A 100 -29.93 -70.49 13.74
C VAL A 100 -29.29 -69.65 14.84
N ALA A 101 -28.02 -69.88 15.18
CA ALA A 101 -27.31 -69.06 16.15
C ALA A 101 -25.80 -68.96 15.91
N SER A 102 -25.17 -67.85 16.30
CA SER A 102 -23.70 -67.73 16.28
C SER A 102 -23.06 -68.48 17.45
N LEU A 103 -23.45 -68.14 18.68
CA LEU A 103 -23.03 -68.84 19.90
C LEU A 103 -24.20 -69.62 20.49
N ARG A 104 -24.03 -70.93 20.72
CA ARG A 104 -25.04 -71.79 21.34
C ARG A 104 -24.52 -72.53 22.57
N VAL A 105 -25.28 -72.49 23.66
CA VAL A 105 -24.94 -73.15 24.93
C VAL A 105 -26.13 -73.97 25.43
N LYS A 106 -26.04 -75.30 25.35
CA LYS A 106 -27.14 -76.20 25.74
C LYS A 106 -26.65 -77.30 26.69
N GLY A 107 -27.39 -77.55 27.78
CA GLY A 107 -27.03 -78.53 28.80
C GLY A 107 -25.77 -78.19 29.62
N ILE A 108 -25.44 -76.90 29.78
CA ILE A 108 -24.23 -76.44 30.50
C ILE A 108 -24.59 -75.61 31.74
N LYS A 109 -23.91 -75.91 32.85
CA LYS A 109 -23.97 -75.17 34.11
C LYS A 109 -22.79 -74.19 34.20
N ASN A 110 -23.02 -73.00 34.73
CA ASN A 110 -22.01 -71.97 34.97
C ASN A 110 -21.21 -71.61 33.71
N ALA A 111 -21.91 -71.34 32.60
CA ALA A 111 -21.29 -70.91 31.35
C ALA A 111 -20.88 -69.42 31.41
N ASN A 112 -19.59 -69.15 31.55
CA ASN A 112 -19.05 -67.79 31.54
C ASN A 112 -18.76 -67.35 30.09
N ILE A 113 -19.40 -66.28 29.63
CA ILE A 113 -19.28 -65.76 28.26
C ILE A 113 -18.83 -64.29 28.38
N PHE A 114 -17.53 -64.02 28.24
CA PHE A 114 -16.94 -62.70 28.52
C PHE A 114 -16.18 -62.09 27.34
N ASN A 115 -16.25 -60.78 27.13
CA ASN A 115 -15.35 -60.08 26.19
C ASN A 115 -15.32 -60.65 24.75
N ASN A 116 -16.42 -61.24 24.27
CA ASN A 116 -16.53 -61.71 22.88
C ASN A 116 -17.10 -60.60 21.98
N VAL A 117 -16.78 -60.62 20.69
CA VAL A 117 -17.51 -59.88 19.65
C VAL A 117 -18.28 -60.88 18.80
N ILE A 118 -19.59 -60.72 18.72
CA ILE A 118 -20.48 -61.49 17.85
C ILE A 118 -21.15 -60.49 16.91
N TYR A 119 -20.66 -60.40 15.67
CA TYR A 119 -21.17 -59.49 14.66
C TYR A 119 -21.87 -60.24 13.52
N ALA A 120 -23.12 -59.89 13.26
CA ALA A 120 -23.86 -60.32 12.08
C ALA A 120 -24.29 -59.10 11.27
N ASN A 121 -23.86 -59.04 10.01
CA ASN A 121 -24.24 -57.98 9.08
C ASN A 121 -25.77 -57.95 8.82
N SER A 122 -26.27 -56.81 8.36
CA SER A 122 -27.70 -56.57 8.16
C SER A 122 -28.40 -57.46 7.11
N SER A 123 -27.66 -58.19 6.25
CA SER A 123 -28.24 -58.98 5.15
C SER A 123 -28.66 -60.40 5.53
N ILE A 124 -28.27 -60.89 6.72
CA ILE A 124 -28.70 -62.19 7.25
C ILE A 124 -30.17 -62.12 7.65
N SER A 125 -31.07 -62.77 6.89
CA SER A 125 -32.52 -62.78 7.15
C SER A 125 -33.02 -64.12 7.66
N GLY A 126 -33.94 -64.09 8.65
CA GLY A 126 -34.65 -65.27 9.14
C GLY A 126 -34.56 -65.47 10.66
N THR A 127 -34.82 -66.70 11.13
CA THR A 127 -34.74 -67.06 12.56
C THR A 127 -33.28 -67.24 12.99
N TYR A 128 -32.59 -66.11 13.19
CA TYR A 128 -31.19 -66.04 13.63
C TYR A 128 -31.08 -65.38 15.01
N TYR A 129 -30.23 -65.96 15.87
CA TYR A 129 -29.92 -65.50 17.21
C TYR A 129 -28.40 -65.39 17.43
N PRO A 130 -27.79 -64.20 17.56
CA PRO A 130 -26.38 -64.07 17.90
C PRO A 130 -25.95 -64.94 19.11
N VAL A 131 -26.79 -65.02 20.15
CA VAL A 131 -26.63 -65.97 21.27
C VAL A 131 -27.92 -66.76 21.52
N HIS A 132 -27.82 -68.09 21.63
CA HIS A 132 -28.92 -69.01 21.99
C HIS A 132 -28.54 -69.91 23.16
N ILE A 133 -29.35 -69.91 24.22
CA ILE A 133 -29.12 -70.67 25.45
C ILE A 133 -30.27 -71.68 25.64
N GLY A 134 -29.91 -72.97 25.62
CA GLY A 134 -30.82 -74.11 25.75
C GLY A 134 -31.22 -74.78 24.42
N GLN A 135 -32.09 -75.79 24.53
CA GLN A 135 -32.80 -76.40 23.42
C GLN A 135 -34.18 -76.92 23.86
N ASN A 136 -35.22 -76.59 23.10
CA ASN A 136 -36.55 -77.18 23.29
C ASN A 136 -36.55 -78.69 22.97
N GLY A 137 -37.26 -79.46 23.79
CA GLY A 137 -37.59 -80.88 23.53
C GLY A 137 -36.56 -81.94 23.93
N GLU A 138 -35.29 -81.60 24.14
CA GLU A 138 -34.21 -82.59 24.38
C GLU A 138 -33.74 -82.72 25.85
N GLY A 139 -34.30 -81.94 26.79
CA GLY A 139 -33.88 -81.97 28.21
C GLY A 139 -32.51 -81.32 28.49
N GLU A 140 -31.88 -80.70 27.49
CA GLU A 140 -30.55 -80.09 27.57
C GLU A 140 -30.59 -78.68 28.19
N VAL A 141 -30.91 -78.64 29.50
CA VAL A 141 -31.08 -77.40 30.28
C VAL A 141 -29.74 -76.75 30.64
N SER A 142 -29.57 -75.48 30.32
CA SER A 142 -28.43 -74.68 30.77
C SER A 142 -28.79 -73.86 32.02
N THR A 143 -27.87 -73.71 32.98
CA THR A 143 -28.09 -72.92 34.22
C THR A 143 -26.86 -72.10 34.59
N GLY A 144 -27.02 -71.02 35.34
CA GLY A 144 -25.89 -70.21 35.81
C GLY A 144 -25.08 -69.52 34.70
N THR A 145 -25.66 -69.33 33.51
CA THR A 145 -24.94 -68.72 32.37
C THR A 145 -24.77 -67.21 32.57
N VAL A 146 -23.55 -66.69 32.45
CA VAL A 146 -23.18 -65.30 32.71
C VAL A 146 -22.62 -64.65 31.45
N LEU A 147 -23.22 -63.56 30.98
CA LEU A 147 -22.75 -62.73 29.88
C LEU A 147 -22.29 -61.38 30.41
N LYS A 148 -21.01 -61.05 30.22
CA LYS A 148 -20.44 -59.72 30.54
C LYS A 148 -19.45 -59.24 29.49
N ASN A 149 -19.33 -57.94 29.31
CA ASN A 149 -18.36 -57.30 28.40
C ASN A 149 -18.45 -57.78 26.94
N ASN A 150 -19.54 -58.41 26.48
CA ASN A 150 -19.63 -58.86 25.09
C ASN A 150 -20.20 -57.74 24.20
N ILE A 151 -19.67 -57.62 22.98
CA ILE A 151 -20.33 -56.86 21.90
C ILE A 151 -21.16 -57.85 21.07
N ILE A 152 -22.47 -57.63 20.98
CA ILE A 152 -23.40 -58.46 20.24
C ILE A 152 -24.18 -57.57 19.26
N VAL A 153 -23.92 -57.75 17.96
CA VAL A 153 -24.56 -57.02 16.86
C VAL A 153 -25.35 -57.99 15.98
N GLY A 154 -26.64 -57.72 15.79
CA GLY A 154 -27.56 -58.61 15.09
C GLY A 154 -27.96 -58.17 13.67
N GLY A 155 -27.88 -59.10 12.72
CA GLY A 155 -28.48 -59.01 11.39
C GLY A 155 -29.86 -59.66 11.32
N GLY A 156 -30.82 -59.01 10.62
CA GLY A 156 -32.12 -59.50 10.11
C GLY A 156 -32.93 -60.63 10.79
N GLY A 157 -32.69 -60.95 12.07
CA GLY A 157 -33.46 -61.89 12.90
C GLY A 157 -34.00 -61.25 14.18
N SER A 158 -35.06 -61.82 14.75
CA SER A 158 -35.90 -61.13 15.73
C SER A 158 -35.35 -60.98 17.15
N LYS A 159 -34.25 -61.66 17.55
CA LYS A 159 -33.70 -61.57 18.92
C LYS A 159 -32.18 -61.57 18.95
N LEU A 160 -31.56 -60.70 19.76
CA LEU A 160 -30.10 -60.66 19.95
C LEU A 160 -29.60 -61.78 20.86
N ILE A 161 -30.34 -62.03 21.94
CA ILE A 161 -30.13 -63.12 22.89
C ILE A 161 -31.45 -63.87 22.99
N TYR A 162 -31.41 -65.20 22.90
CA TYR A 162 -32.58 -66.06 23.09
C TYR A 162 -32.30 -67.15 24.13
N ILE A 163 -33.12 -67.19 25.18
CA ILE A 163 -33.00 -68.11 26.32
C ILE A 163 -34.30 -68.92 26.41
N GLU A 164 -34.18 -70.24 26.29
CA GLU A 164 -35.32 -71.15 26.47
C GLU A 164 -35.83 -71.08 27.92
N SER A 165 -37.15 -71.22 28.12
CA SER A 165 -37.79 -71.08 29.45
C SER A 165 -37.20 -71.99 30.53
N SER A 166 -36.82 -73.22 30.17
CA SER A 166 -36.15 -74.16 31.06
C SER A 166 -34.75 -73.74 31.51
N SER A 167 -34.08 -72.87 30.75
CA SER A 167 -32.66 -72.50 30.94
C SER A 167 -32.46 -71.10 31.56
N THR A 168 -33.46 -70.61 32.28
CA THR A 168 -33.50 -69.26 32.88
C THR A 168 -32.84 -69.19 34.26
N THR A 169 -32.71 -70.33 34.96
CA THR A 169 -32.19 -70.40 36.34
C THR A 169 -30.74 -69.92 36.45
N GLY A 170 -30.53 -68.85 37.21
CA GLY A 170 -29.20 -68.27 37.45
C GLY A 170 -28.58 -67.56 36.24
N PHE A 171 -29.37 -67.25 35.21
CA PHE A 171 -28.89 -66.45 34.08
C PHE A 171 -28.55 -65.02 34.51
N VAL A 172 -27.44 -64.48 34.01
CA VAL A 172 -27.01 -63.09 34.24
C VAL A 172 -26.52 -62.50 32.91
N SER A 173 -27.00 -61.30 32.56
CA SER A 173 -26.48 -60.47 31.47
C SER A 173 -26.26 -59.07 32.02
N ASN A 174 -25.03 -58.54 32.01
CA ASN A 174 -24.76 -57.17 32.44
C ASN A 174 -23.46 -56.65 31.81
N TYR A 175 -23.30 -55.34 31.60
CA TYR A 175 -22.10 -54.74 30.97
C TYR A 175 -21.81 -55.26 29.55
N ASN A 176 -22.82 -55.61 28.75
CA ASN A 176 -22.67 -55.98 27.34
C ASN A 176 -23.04 -54.78 26.44
N LEU A 177 -22.54 -54.73 25.21
CA LEU A 177 -23.11 -53.88 24.17
C LEU A 177 -24.03 -54.73 23.28
N LEU A 178 -25.33 -54.41 23.26
CA LEU A 178 -26.36 -55.13 22.53
C LEU A 178 -26.97 -54.20 21.48
N TYR A 179 -26.56 -54.34 20.22
CA TYR A 179 -26.93 -53.41 19.14
C TYR A 179 -27.60 -54.10 17.95
N ARG A 180 -28.54 -53.39 17.33
CA ARG A 180 -29.22 -53.80 16.11
C ARG A 180 -29.66 -52.56 15.33
N HIS A 181 -29.48 -52.55 14.02
CA HIS A 181 -29.86 -51.43 13.15
C HIS A 181 -31.38 -51.16 13.07
N ASN A 182 -32.21 -52.07 13.60
CA ASN A 182 -33.67 -51.96 13.79
C ASN A 182 -33.99 -52.55 15.18
N GLU A 183 -35.16 -52.29 15.79
CA GLU A 183 -35.50 -52.76 17.15
C GLU A 183 -35.08 -54.21 17.43
N GLY A 184 -34.17 -54.40 18.39
CA GLY A 184 -33.72 -55.71 18.85
C GLY A 184 -34.46 -56.14 20.12
N TYR A 185 -34.84 -57.41 20.20
CA TYR A 185 -35.45 -57.99 21.39
C TYR A 185 -34.51 -58.98 22.08
N ILE A 186 -34.70 -59.16 23.39
CA ILE A 186 -34.09 -60.21 24.21
C ILE A 186 -35.21 -61.18 24.56
N GLY A 187 -35.07 -62.43 24.14
CA GLY A 187 -36.06 -63.48 24.42
C GLY A 187 -35.73 -64.21 25.70
N TYR A 188 -36.62 -64.09 26.70
CA TYR A 188 -36.45 -64.70 28.01
C TYR A 188 -37.78 -65.26 28.50
N ASN A 189 -37.77 -66.51 28.97
CA ASN A 189 -38.96 -67.22 29.47
C ASN A 189 -40.19 -67.14 28.53
N GLY A 190 -39.97 -67.38 27.23
CA GLY A 190 -41.03 -67.31 26.20
C GLY A 190 -41.50 -65.89 25.83
N THR A 191 -41.04 -64.85 26.53
CA THR A 191 -41.40 -63.45 26.28
C THR A 191 -40.28 -62.73 25.53
N ASN A 192 -40.62 -61.78 24.67
CA ASN A 192 -39.66 -60.90 24.01
C ASN A 192 -39.67 -59.54 24.70
N TYR A 193 -38.52 -59.09 25.22
CA TYR A 193 -38.35 -57.78 25.84
C TYR A 193 -37.62 -56.85 24.89
N SER A 194 -38.05 -55.59 24.76
CA SER A 194 -37.20 -54.54 24.19
C SER A 194 -36.01 -54.33 25.13
N PHE A 195 -34.95 -53.67 24.64
CA PHE A 195 -33.78 -53.38 25.49
C PHE A 195 -34.15 -52.62 26.77
N SER A 196 -34.96 -51.56 26.67
CA SER A 196 -35.41 -50.79 27.85
C SER A 196 -36.29 -51.59 28.80
N SER A 197 -37.19 -52.44 28.27
CA SER A 197 -38.00 -53.35 29.10
C SER A 197 -37.14 -54.42 29.80
N TRP A 198 -36.08 -54.88 29.15
CA TRP A 198 -35.14 -55.86 29.71
C TRP A 198 -34.30 -55.27 30.86
N GLN A 199 -33.74 -54.07 30.68
CA GLN A 199 -33.05 -53.35 31.75
C GLN A 199 -33.98 -53.09 32.95
N GLY A 200 -35.26 -52.78 32.68
CA GLY A 200 -36.30 -52.59 33.69
C GLY A 200 -36.61 -53.81 34.56
N LEU A 201 -36.16 -55.02 34.19
CA LEU A 201 -36.24 -56.22 35.05
C LEU A 201 -35.13 -56.27 36.11
N GLY A 202 -34.15 -55.35 36.08
CA GLY A 202 -33.06 -55.26 37.06
C GLY A 202 -31.91 -56.26 36.86
N TYR A 203 -32.01 -57.19 35.92
CA TYR A 203 -30.96 -58.17 35.64
C TYR A 203 -29.78 -57.61 34.83
N ASP A 204 -29.97 -56.49 34.14
CA ASP A 204 -29.05 -55.96 33.12
C ASP A 204 -28.90 -54.42 33.16
N ALA A 205 -28.44 -53.92 34.31
CA ALA A 205 -28.44 -52.49 34.62
C ALA A 205 -27.42 -51.64 33.83
N ASN A 206 -26.31 -52.24 33.37
CA ASN A 206 -25.16 -51.51 32.81
C ASN A 206 -24.81 -51.89 31.36
N SER A 207 -25.62 -52.72 30.69
CA SER A 207 -25.44 -52.91 29.24
C SER A 207 -25.79 -51.64 28.45
N ILE A 208 -25.24 -51.55 27.25
CA ILE A 208 -25.38 -50.42 26.33
C ILE A 208 -26.12 -50.88 25.06
N ASN A 209 -27.07 -50.08 24.58
CA ASN A 209 -27.68 -50.23 23.26
C ASN A 209 -27.35 -49.01 22.40
N SER A 210 -26.22 -49.09 21.70
CA SER A 210 -25.69 -48.06 20.81
C SER A 210 -24.81 -48.74 19.76
N ASP A 211 -24.55 -48.10 18.63
CA ASP A 211 -23.60 -48.63 17.64
C ASP A 211 -22.20 -48.76 18.28
N PRO A 212 -21.50 -49.92 18.16
CA PRO A 212 -20.14 -50.08 18.67
C PRO A 212 -19.08 -49.29 17.89
N LEU A 213 -19.45 -48.66 16.77
CA LEU A 213 -18.56 -47.87 15.91
C LEU A 213 -17.33 -48.69 15.46
N PHE A 214 -17.57 -49.89 14.93
CA PHE A 214 -16.52 -50.70 14.33
C PHE A 214 -15.87 -50.02 13.13
N THR A 215 -14.55 -50.10 13.02
CA THR A 215 -13.78 -49.38 11.99
C THR A 215 -14.02 -49.90 10.57
N ASP A 216 -14.11 -51.22 10.37
CA ASP A 216 -14.44 -51.83 9.07
C ASP A 216 -14.97 -53.28 9.23
N PRO A 217 -16.19 -53.45 9.76
CA PRO A 217 -16.72 -54.77 10.08
C PRO A 217 -17.07 -55.61 8.82
N ASN A 218 -17.14 -54.97 7.65
CA ASN A 218 -17.39 -55.64 6.37
C ASN A 218 -16.15 -56.41 5.88
N ASN A 219 -14.95 -55.87 6.09
CA ASN A 219 -13.67 -56.58 5.87
C ASN A 219 -13.22 -57.37 7.11
N TYR A 220 -14.16 -57.83 7.93
CA TYR A 220 -13.94 -58.59 9.17
C TYR A 220 -13.15 -57.84 10.26
N ASN A 221 -13.01 -56.51 10.17
CA ASN A 221 -12.32 -55.73 11.19
C ASN A 221 -13.32 -55.14 12.22
N VAL A 222 -13.26 -55.68 13.43
CA VAL A 222 -14.15 -55.30 14.55
C VAL A 222 -13.40 -54.58 15.68
N THR A 223 -12.26 -53.95 15.37
CA THR A 223 -11.74 -52.90 16.24
C THR A 223 -12.72 -51.73 16.29
N VAL A 224 -12.85 -51.10 17.45
CA VAL A 224 -13.77 -49.97 17.66
C VAL A 224 -13.06 -48.63 17.43
N SER A 225 -13.83 -47.60 17.07
CA SER A 225 -13.36 -46.23 16.97
C SER A 225 -13.00 -45.65 18.35
N PRO A 226 -12.03 -44.71 18.48
CA PRO A 226 -11.69 -44.02 19.73
C PRO A 226 -12.83 -43.27 20.44
N VAL A 227 -13.99 -43.09 19.79
CA VAL A 227 -15.20 -42.49 20.37
C VAL A 227 -16.30 -43.53 20.65
N SER A 228 -15.97 -44.82 20.63
CA SER A 228 -16.92 -45.90 20.85
C SER A 228 -17.44 -45.93 22.29
N PRO A 229 -18.75 -46.17 22.51
CA PRO A 229 -19.33 -46.30 23.84
C PRO A 229 -18.87 -47.56 24.60
N THR A 230 -18.05 -48.43 24.00
CA THR A 230 -17.50 -49.62 24.68
C THR A 230 -16.28 -49.31 25.55
N ILE A 231 -15.63 -48.17 25.32
CA ILE A 231 -14.38 -47.79 25.95
C ILE A 231 -14.62 -47.42 27.42
N ASN A 232 -13.87 -48.02 28.34
CA ASN A 232 -14.04 -47.93 29.79
C ASN A 232 -15.44 -48.31 30.33
N ALA A 233 -16.24 -49.03 29.54
CA ALA A 233 -17.65 -49.31 29.87
C ALA A 233 -17.89 -50.72 30.44
N GLY A 234 -16.88 -51.59 30.49
CA GLY A 234 -16.98 -52.95 31.01
C GLY A 234 -16.80 -53.06 32.53
N THR A 235 -16.78 -54.29 33.01
CA THR A 235 -16.53 -54.64 34.42
C THR A 235 -15.39 -55.65 34.52
N ASP A 236 -14.65 -55.66 35.63
CA ASP A 236 -13.68 -56.71 35.88
C ASP A 236 -14.37 -58.09 35.94
N VAL A 237 -13.78 -59.03 35.20
CA VAL A 237 -14.21 -60.43 35.04
C VAL A 237 -13.05 -61.40 35.32
N GLY A 238 -11.93 -60.92 35.85
CA GLY A 238 -10.75 -61.72 36.20
C GLY A 238 -9.84 -62.04 35.00
N LEU A 239 -9.87 -61.20 33.95
CA LEU A 239 -9.04 -61.35 32.75
C LEU A 239 -7.88 -60.34 32.81
N SER A 240 -6.65 -60.81 32.59
CA SER A 240 -5.45 -59.98 32.69
C SER A 240 -4.95 -59.40 31.35
N GLN A 241 -5.40 -59.96 30.22
CA GLN A 241 -4.99 -59.56 28.87
C GLN A 241 -6.12 -59.74 27.85
N ASP A 242 -6.19 -58.80 26.89
CA ASP A 242 -7.17 -58.74 25.81
C ASP A 242 -6.86 -59.71 24.64
N PHE A 243 -7.58 -59.59 23.51
CA PHE A 243 -7.36 -60.42 22.32
C PHE A 243 -5.98 -60.28 21.67
N LEU A 244 -5.29 -59.15 21.87
CA LEU A 244 -3.97 -58.86 21.31
C LEU A 244 -2.83 -59.04 22.34
N GLY A 245 -3.16 -59.38 23.59
CA GLY A 245 -2.21 -59.52 24.69
C GLY A 245 -1.95 -58.22 25.47
N VAL A 246 -2.70 -57.15 25.19
CA VAL A 246 -2.67 -55.88 25.92
C VAL A 246 -3.26 -56.08 27.31
N ALA A 247 -2.67 -55.48 28.35
CA ALA A 247 -3.12 -55.68 29.72
C ALA A 247 -4.52 -55.08 29.96
N VAL A 248 -5.37 -55.79 30.71
CA VAL A 248 -6.74 -55.39 31.01
C VAL A 248 -6.85 -54.96 32.48
N PRO A 249 -7.40 -53.78 32.80
CA PRO A 249 -7.77 -52.69 31.88
C PRO A 249 -6.55 -51.84 31.45
N GLN A 250 -6.66 -51.13 30.34
CA GLN A 250 -5.78 -50.00 30.00
C GLN A 250 -6.26 -48.66 30.57
N GLY A 251 -7.56 -48.52 30.82
CA GLY A 251 -8.16 -47.29 31.37
C GLY A 251 -8.68 -47.44 32.81
N THR A 252 -9.71 -46.68 33.15
CA THR A 252 -10.38 -46.70 34.47
C THR A 252 -11.21 -47.96 34.71
N SER A 253 -11.63 -48.65 33.65
CA SER A 253 -12.36 -49.92 33.67
C SER A 253 -12.04 -50.71 32.39
N PRO A 254 -12.27 -52.03 32.35
CA PRO A 254 -12.09 -52.81 31.12
C PRO A 254 -13.01 -52.33 29.99
N ASP A 255 -12.59 -52.55 28.75
CA ASP A 255 -13.41 -52.29 27.58
C ASP A 255 -14.44 -53.43 27.36
N ILE A 256 -15.61 -53.08 26.85
CA ILE A 256 -16.57 -54.07 26.33
C ILE A 256 -16.05 -54.55 24.97
N GLY A 257 -15.87 -55.87 24.82
CA GLY A 257 -15.46 -56.51 23.57
C GLY A 257 -14.06 -57.14 23.63
N LEU A 258 -13.41 -57.23 22.47
CA LEU A 258 -12.17 -57.99 22.29
C LEU A 258 -10.89 -57.23 22.66
N TYR A 259 -10.92 -55.90 22.55
CA TYR A 259 -9.74 -55.06 22.47
C TYR A 259 -9.80 -53.99 23.56
N GLU A 260 -8.69 -53.77 24.25
CA GLU A 260 -8.52 -52.58 25.09
C GLU A 260 -8.00 -51.43 24.23
N LEU A 261 -8.75 -50.32 24.15
CA LEU A 261 -8.37 -49.13 23.39
C LEU A 261 -8.00 -47.98 24.33
N TYR A 262 -6.70 -47.69 24.39
CA TYR A 262 -6.16 -46.66 25.27
C TYR A 262 -6.07 -45.29 24.59
N VAL A 263 -7.17 -44.54 24.58
CA VAL A 263 -7.19 -43.15 24.12
C VAL A 263 -6.69 -42.23 25.24
N PRO A 264 -5.90 -41.16 24.97
CA PRO A 264 -5.64 -40.13 25.96
C PRO A 264 -6.97 -39.47 26.37
N ASN A 265 -7.51 -39.82 27.53
CA ASN A 265 -8.78 -39.27 28.01
C ASN A 265 -8.67 -37.79 28.43
N SER A 266 -7.44 -37.31 28.68
CA SER A 266 -7.16 -35.91 28.97
C SER A 266 -7.11 -35.08 27.69
N VAL A 267 -7.95 -34.05 27.61
CA VAL A 267 -7.68 -32.88 26.76
C VAL A 267 -6.48 -32.09 27.30
N PRO A 268 -5.85 -31.20 26.50
CA PRO A 268 -4.83 -30.28 27.01
C PRO A 268 -5.30 -29.51 28.26
N SER A 269 -4.48 -29.51 29.32
CA SER A 269 -4.82 -28.88 30.62
C SER A 269 -4.49 -27.39 30.67
N SER A 270 -3.69 -26.91 29.72
CA SER A 270 -3.40 -25.50 29.47
C SER A 270 -3.01 -25.33 28.01
N LEU A 271 -3.24 -24.14 27.45
CA LEU A 271 -2.83 -23.75 26.11
C LEU A 271 -2.24 -22.34 26.19
N ILE A 272 -1.04 -22.13 25.63
CA ILE A 272 -0.35 -20.84 25.61
C ILE A 272 0.37 -20.69 24.26
N GLN A 273 0.31 -19.50 23.68
CA GLN A 273 1.02 -19.14 22.45
C GLN A 273 2.16 -18.16 22.76
N TYR A 274 3.28 -18.34 22.06
CA TYR A 274 4.53 -17.60 22.26
C TYR A 274 5.10 -17.12 20.93
N LYS A 275 5.90 -16.07 20.98
CA LYS A 275 6.81 -15.69 19.90
C LYS A 275 7.80 -16.83 19.58
N SER A 276 8.50 -16.74 18.45
CA SER A 276 9.47 -17.73 17.96
C SER A 276 10.56 -18.11 18.97
N ASN A 277 10.85 -17.24 19.95
CA ASN A 277 11.76 -17.51 21.07
C ASN A 277 11.21 -18.49 22.12
N GLY A 278 9.97 -18.97 21.97
CA GLY A 278 9.32 -19.96 22.84
C GLY A 278 9.14 -19.53 24.30
N THR A 279 9.28 -18.24 24.63
CA THR A 279 9.32 -17.72 26.01
C THR A 279 8.54 -16.42 26.20
N THR A 280 8.44 -15.54 25.20
CA THR A 280 7.60 -14.34 25.23
C THR A 280 6.18 -14.68 24.81
N ILE A 281 5.21 -14.53 25.71
CA ILE A 281 3.79 -14.80 25.46
C ILE A 281 3.23 -13.80 24.44
N ILE A 282 2.34 -14.27 23.55
CA ILE A 282 1.48 -13.41 22.74
C ILE A 282 0.09 -13.46 23.40
N GLU A 283 -0.33 -12.37 24.04
CA GLU A 283 -1.64 -12.30 24.71
C GLU A 283 -2.79 -12.46 23.71
N THR A 284 -3.91 -13.04 24.13
CA THR A 284 -5.08 -13.29 23.27
C THR A 284 -5.55 -12.02 22.53
N GLY A 285 -5.71 -12.12 21.22
CA GLY A 285 -6.09 -11.01 20.34
C GLY A 285 -5.00 -9.97 20.08
N SER A 286 -3.76 -10.21 20.50
CA SER A 286 -2.65 -9.28 20.28
C SER A 286 -1.94 -9.48 18.94
N LEU A 287 -1.26 -8.42 18.50
CA LEU A 287 -0.37 -8.45 17.34
C LEU A 287 0.97 -9.11 17.66
N THR A 288 1.54 -9.80 16.66
CA THR A 288 2.92 -10.30 16.69
C THR A 288 3.69 -9.92 15.42
N ASN A 289 4.90 -9.40 15.59
CA ASN A 289 5.80 -9.00 14.52
C ASN A 289 6.55 -10.18 13.86
N GLU A 290 6.05 -11.41 14.03
CA GLU A 290 6.74 -12.65 13.68
C GLU A 290 5.81 -13.61 12.93
N THR A 291 6.29 -14.16 11.82
CA THR A 291 5.60 -15.19 11.01
C THR A 291 5.81 -16.61 11.55
N THR A 292 6.38 -16.72 12.77
CA THR A 292 6.66 -17.97 13.46
C THR A 292 6.15 -17.88 14.90
N VAL A 293 5.29 -18.82 15.29
CA VAL A 293 4.64 -18.86 16.60
C VAL A 293 4.84 -20.24 17.21
N VAL A 294 5.14 -20.27 18.51
CA VAL A 294 5.37 -21.49 19.30
C VAL A 294 4.19 -21.70 20.24
N PHE A 295 3.49 -22.81 20.06
CA PHE A 295 2.32 -23.20 20.84
C PHE A 295 2.73 -24.23 21.89
N LYS A 296 2.40 -23.99 23.16
CA LYS A 296 2.68 -24.92 24.25
C LYS A 296 1.40 -25.36 24.93
N MET A 297 1.37 -26.62 25.34
CA MET A 297 0.20 -27.22 25.97
C MET A 297 0.57 -28.12 27.14
N GLY A 298 -0.21 -28.03 28.22
CA GLY A 298 -0.13 -28.96 29.34
C GLY A 298 -0.70 -30.32 28.93
N MET A 299 0.11 -31.37 29.02
CA MET A 299 -0.26 -32.73 28.64
C MET A 299 -0.17 -33.68 29.84
N SER A 300 -1.16 -34.57 29.96
CA SER A 300 -1.20 -35.60 31.00
C SER A 300 -1.91 -36.84 30.49
N SER A 301 -1.57 -37.97 31.08
CA SER A 301 -2.15 -39.28 30.77
C SER A 301 -2.47 -40.05 32.04
N LEU A 302 -3.31 -41.08 31.92
CA LEU A 302 -3.60 -41.99 33.04
C LEU A 302 -2.51 -43.06 33.21
N ASN A 303 -1.78 -43.39 32.13
CA ASN A 303 -0.68 -44.36 32.14
C ASN A 303 0.68 -43.66 32.15
N SER A 304 1.51 -43.92 33.16
CA SER A 304 2.79 -43.25 33.43
C SER A 304 3.97 -43.72 32.54
N ALA A 305 3.69 -44.24 31.35
CA ALA A 305 4.67 -44.68 30.36
C ALA A 305 4.33 -44.24 28.92
N ASP A 306 3.32 -43.40 28.74
CA ASP A 306 2.85 -42.98 27.42
C ASP A 306 3.82 -42.05 26.70
N SER A 307 3.87 -42.17 25.37
CA SER A 307 4.46 -41.15 24.50
C SER A 307 3.36 -40.24 23.96
N LEU A 308 3.31 -39.00 24.44
CA LEU A 308 2.28 -38.02 24.12
C LEU A 308 2.77 -37.04 23.06
N THR A 309 2.08 -36.98 21.93
CA THR A 309 2.36 -36.06 20.82
C THR A 309 1.37 -34.90 20.84
N PRO A 310 1.83 -33.64 20.97
CA PRO A 310 0.95 -32.48 20.85
C PRO A 310 0.58 -32.25 19.38
N GLN A 311 -0.70 -32.00 19.12
CA GLN A 311 -1.22 -31.65 17.78
C GLN A 311 -2.02 -30.35 17.86
N ILE A 312 -1.89 -29.50 16.84
CA ILE A 312 -2.70 -28.29 16.69
C ILE A 312 -3.33 -28.21 15.30
N GLU A 313 -4.48 -27.56 15.22
CA GLU A 313 -5.06 -27.04 13.99
C GLU A 313 -5.12 -25.52 14.12
N ILE A 314 -4.37 -24.80 13.27
CA ILE A 314 -4.42 -23.34 13.17
C ILE A 314 -5.09 -22.93 11.84
N ARG A 315 -5.97 -21.93 11.90
CA ARG A 315 -6.78 -21.45 10.77
C ARG A 315 -6.79 -19.93 10.71
N GLU A 316 -6.93 -19.40 9.49
CA GLU A 316 -7.18 -17.97 9.27
C GLU A 316 -8.60 -17.63 9.75
N LEU A 317 -8.74 -16.56 10.53
CA LEU A 317 -9.99 -16.20 11.20
C LEU A 317 -11.15 -16.09 10.20
N GLY A 318 -12.24 -16.82 10.48
CA GLY A 318 -13.39 -16.94 9.58
C GLY A 318 -13.40 -18.21 8.72
N SER A 319 -12.41 -19.10 8.87
CA SER A 319 -12.46 -20.47 8.36
C SER A 319 -12.90 -21.44 9.45
N ASP A 320 -13.79 -22.38 9.15
CA ASP A 320 -14.16 -23.42 10.13
C ASP A 320 -12.99 -24.39 10.41
N PHE A 321 -12.90 -24.90 11.64
CA PHE A 321 -12.02 -26.01 11.96
C PHE A 321 -12.49 -27.30 11.27
N THR A 322 -11.55 -28.00 10.65
CA THR A 322 -11.79 -29.29 9.97
C THR A 322 -11.59 -30.50 10.90
N ASN A 323 -11.14 -30.26 12.13
CA ASN A 323 -10.77 -31.26 13.13
C ASN A 323 -9.59 -32.15 12.71
N THR A 324 -8.73 -31.61 11.83
CA THR A 324 -7.51 -32.23 11.31
C THR A 324 -6.32 -31.33 11.66
N PHE A 325 -5.27 -31.90 12.26
CA PHE A 325 -4.10 -31.13 12.65
C PHE A 325 -3.38 -30.53 11.42
N THR A 326 -2.94 -29.28 11.54
CA THR A 326 -2.05 -28.64 10.57
C THR A 326 -0.59 -28.88 10.93
N ASN A 327 -0.30 -28.97 12.23
CA ASN A 327 1.06 -29.12 12.76
C ASN A 327 1.05 -30.06 13.98
N SER A 328 2.15 -30.77 14.17
CA SER A 328 2.39 -31.66 15.32
C SER A 328 3.79 -31.44 15.86
N GLY A 329 3.94 -31.53 17.18
CA GLY A 329 5.24 -31.47 17.85
C GLY A 329 5.91 -32.82 17.98
N SER A 330 7.06 -32.84 18.64
CA SER A 330 7.74 -34.08 19.03
C SER A 330 6.96 -34.82 20.11
N ALA A 331 7.00 -36.15 20.09
CA ALA A 331 6.42 -36.98 21.15
C ALA A 331 7.22 -36.84 22.46
N VAL A 332 6.53 -36.70 23.58
CA VAL A 332 7.08 -36.50 24.91
C VAL A 332 6.70 -37.68 25.80
N LEU A 333 7.68 -38.33 26.44
CA LEU A 333 7.43 -39.41 27.39
C LEU A 333 6.80 -38.84 28.67
N TYR A 334 5.59 -39.28 28.99
CA TYR A 334 4.88 -38.96 30.22
C TYR A 334 5.24 -39.96 31.32
N SER A 335 5.66 -39.45 32.48
CA SER A 335 6.20 -40.24 33.61
C SER A 335 5.33 -40.19 34.87
N GLY A 336 4.03 -39.87 34.73
CA GLY A 336 3.10 -39.70 35.85
C GLY A 336 3.08 -38.28 36.45
N VAL A 337 3.88 -37.35 35.91
CA VAL A 337 3.85 -35.93 36.22
C VAL A 337 3.52 -35.17 34.92
N GLY A 338 2.69 -34.13 35.01
CA GLY A 338 2.29 -33.31 33.85
C GLY A 338 3.49 -32.82 33.05
N VAL A 339 3.46 -33.04 31.73
CA VAL A 339 4.52 -32.62 30.79
C VAL A 339 4.03 -31.48 29.91
N THR A 340 4.94 -30.71 29.32
CA THR A 340 4.59 -29.67 28.33
C THR A 340 4.91 -30.18 26.94
N GLY A 341 3.90 -30.17 26.06
CA GLY A 341 4.09 -30.35 24.61
C GLY A 341 4.34 -29.00 23.95
N GLU A 342 5.15 -28.99 22.89
CA GLU A 342 5.48 -27.80 22.10
C GLU A 342 5.26 -28.08 20.61
N VAL A 343 4.63 -27.15 19.89
CA VAL A 343 4.44 -27.18 18.43
C VAL A 343 4.82 -25.83 17.85
N THR A 344 5.72 -25.81 16.86
CA THR A 344 6.12 -24.57 16.17
C THR A 344 5.46 -24.51 14.81
N VAL A 345 4.85 -23.37 14.49
CA VAL A 345 4.33 -23.06 13.16
C VAL A 345 5.17 -21.94 12.57
N THR A 346 5.63 -22.13 11.34
CA THR A 346 6.41 -21.16 10.56
C THR A 346 5.65 -20.79 9.28
N GLY A 347 5.99 -19.65 8.67
CA GLY A 347 5.41 -19.25 7.39
C GLY A 347 3.96 -18.75 7.47
N LEU A 348 3.54 -18.25 8.64
CA LEU A 348 2.26 -17.53 8.78
C LEU A 348 2.29 -16.28 7.89
N LYS A 349 1.15 -15.95 7.26
CA LYS A 349 1.00 -14.77 6.40
C LYS A 349 1.02 -13.50 7.25
N ASN A 350 1.53 -12.39 6.72
CA ASN A 350 1.51 -11.09 7.38
C ASN A 350 0.11 -10.43 7.35
N GLY A 351 -0.19 -9.57 8.32
CA GLY A 351 -1.46 -8.87 8.45
C GLY A 351 -2.67 -9.81 8.56
N THR A 352 -2.49 -11.01 9.12
CA THR A 352 -3.47 -12.10 9.09
C THR A 352 -3.83 -12.53 10.50
N ALA A 353 -5.13 -12.48 10.81
CA ALA A 353 -5.68 -12.98 12.07
C ALA A 353 -5.83 -14.50 12.04
N TYR A 354 -5.46 -15.16 13.14
CA TYR A 354 -5.52 -16.60 13.30
C TYR A 354 -6.35 -16.99 14.52
N HIS A 355 -6.95 -18.17 14.46
CA HIS A 355 -7.48 -18.91 15.60
C HIS A 355 -7.00 -20.37 15.56
N TRP A 356 -6.88 -21.02 16.71
CA TRP A 356 -6.32 -22.36 16.79
C TRP A 356 -6.90 -23.24 17.90
N GLN A 357 -6.86 -24.55 17.66
CA GLN A 357 -7.25 -25.57 18.62
C GLN A 357 -6.15 -26.63 18.75
N ALA A 358 -6.16 -27.36 19.86
CA ALA A 358 -5.15 -28.35 20.23
C ALA A 358 -5.75 -29.66 20.73
N ARG A 359 -5.00 -30.74 20.58
CA ARG A 359 -5.29 -32.05 21.20
C ARG A 359 -4.01 -32.83 21.48
N ILE A 360 -4.15 -33.91 22.25
CA ILE A 360 -3.07 -34.85 22.58
C ILE A 360 -3.29 -36.13 21.78
N SER A 361 -2.24 -36.69 21.18
CA SER A 361 -2.28 -38.00 20.54
C SER A 361 -1.22 -38.95 21.08
N ASN A 362 -1.47 -40.26 20.96
CA ASN A 362 -0.53 -41.33 21.26
C ASN A 362 -0.63 -42.41 20.15
N SER A 363 -0.03 -43.58 20.37
CA SER A 363 -0.09 -44.71 19.43
C SER A 363 -1.47 -45.37 19.28
N ALA A 364 -2.42 -45.10 20.18
CA ALA A 364 -3.72 -45.76 20.25
C ALA A 364 -4.90 -44.81 19.94
N GLY A 365 -4.73 -43.49 19.98
CA GLY A 365 -5.75 -42.54 19.58
C GLY A 365 -5.38 -41.07 19.78
N SER A 366 -6.38 -40.20 19.77
CA SER A 366 -6.24 -38.78 20.08
C SER A 366 -7.39 -38.31 20.95
N SER A 367 -7.13 -37.38 21.86
CA SER A 367 -8.16 -36.73 22.66
C SER A 367 -9.03 -35.80 21.82
N SER A 368 -10.16 -35.37 22.39
CA SER A 368 -11.00 -34.32 21.78
C SER A 368 -10.21 -33.02 21.62
N TRP A 369 -10.59 -32.23 20.61
CA TRP A 369 -10.04 -30.90 20.41
C TRP A 369 -10.43 -29.94 21.53
N THR A 370 -9.55 -28.98 21.80
CA THR A 370 -9.74 -27.87 22.74
C THR A 370 -9.27 -26.58 22.07
N SER A 371 -10.17 -25.65 21.81
CA SER A 371 -9.83 -24.31 21.31
C SER A 371 -8.91 -23.57 22.26
N TYR A 372 -8.04 -22.73 21.73
CA TYR A 372 -7.29 -21.78 22.54
C TYR A 372 -8.19 -20.66 23.07
N GLY A 373 -7.78 -20.10 24.21
CA GLY A 373 -8.47 -18.98 24.84
C GLY A 373 -9.86 -19.31 25.39
N SER A 374 -10.58 -18.24 25.73
CA SER A 374 -12.01 -18.27 26.09
C SER A 374 -12.81 -17.21 25.33
N ASN A 375 -12.18 -16.62 24.32
CA ASN A 375 -12.79 -15.77 23.30
C ASN A 375 -13.72 -16.60 22.41
N LEU A 376 -14.57 -15.89 21.67
CA LEU A 376 -15.36 -16.50 20.60
C LEU A 376 -14.44 -16.83 19.42
N GLU A 377 -14.69 -17.93 18.72
CA GLU A 377 -14.00 -18.32 17.47
C GLU A 377 -14.07 -17.25 16.36
N SER A 378 -14.97 -16.27 16.49
CA SER A 378 -15.07 -15.10 15.62
C SER A 378 -14.11 -13.95 16.02
N VAL A 379 -13.22 -14.17 16.98
CA VAL A 379 -12.23 -13.22 17.49
C VAL A 379 -10.86 -13.86 17.40
N ALA A 380 -9.88 -13.12 16.87
CA ALA A 380 -8.52 -13.61 16.70
C ALA A 380 -7.88 -14.03 18.03
N ASP A 381 -7.16 -15.16 18.00
CA ASP A 381 -6.27 -15.57 19.08
C ASP A 381 -4.98 -14.75 19.04
N PHE A 382 -4.51 -14.41 17.84
CA PHE A 382 -3.50 -13.41 17.55
C PHE A 382 -3.62 -12.96 16.09
N GLU A 383 -2.99 -11.84 15.75
CA GLU A 383 -2.80 -11.39 14.36
C GLU A 383 -1.33 -11.10 14.10
N THR A 384 -0.84 -11.42 12.90
CA THR A 384 0.52 -11.05 12.49
C THR A 384 0.57 -9.59 12.03
N ASP A 385 1.68 -8.90 12.27
CA ASP A 385 1.86 -7.53 11.79
C ASP A 385 1.72 -7.45 10.25
N PRO A 386 1.13 -6.36 9.71
CA PRO A 386 1.12 -6.08 8.27
C PRO A 386 2.53 -6.14 7.66
N PRO A 387 2.69 -6.56 6.40
CA PRO A 387 4.00 -6.52 5.74
C PRO A 387 4.43 -5.06 5.51
N THR A 388 5.73 -4.82 5.31
CA THR A 388 6.19 -3.56 4.73
C THR A 388 6.07 -3.61 3.21
N ILE A 389 5.82 -2.46 2.55
CA ILE A 389 5.86 -2.27 1.10
C ILE A 389 6.90 -1.21 0.73
N GLN A 390 7.72 -1.50 -0.28
CA GLN A 390 8.80 -0.62 -0.74
C GLN A 390 9.19 -0.90 -2.20
N PHE A 391 9.94 -0.01 -2.84
CA PHE A 391 10.59 -0.31 -4.12
C PHE A 391 11.71 -1.34 -3.95
N THR A 392 11.90 -2.22 -4.94
CA THR A 392 12.96 -3.26 -4.90
C THR A 392 14.37 -2.68 -5.07
N SER A 393 14.50 -1.59 -5.83
CA SER A 393 15.74 -0.81 -6.03
C SER A 393 15.47 0.66 -5.74
N ALA A 394 16.49 1.43 -5.34
CA ALA A 394 16.35 2.88 -5.11
C ALA A 394 16.42 3.71 -6.41
N SER A 395 17.03 3.15 -7.46
CA SER A 395 17.14 3.78 -8.77
C SER A 395 17.38 2.76 -9.89
N SER A 396 17.18 3.22 -11.12
CA SER A 396 17.73 2.61 -12.35
C SER A 396 17.89 3.69 -13.42
N SER A 397 18.47 3.34 -14.56
CA SER A 397 18.61 4.26 -15.71
C SER A 397 18.42 3.52 -17.03
N GLY A 398 18.27 4.27 -18.12
CA GLY A 398 18.23 3.75 -19.48
C GLY A 398 18.08 4.87 -20.50
N ALA A 399 18.45 4.60 -21.75
CA ALA A 399 18.26 5.52 -22.86
C ALA A 399 16.78 5.91 -23.01
N GLU A 400 16.49 7.13 -23.45
CA GLU A 400 15.13 7.63 -23.73
C GLU A 400 14.33 6.71 -24.70
N SER A 401 15.02 6.02 -25.61
CA SER A 401 14.50 4.91 -26.43
C SER A 401 13.86 3.75 -25.63
N SER A 402 14.00 3.73 -24.29
CA SER A 402 13.38 2.80 -23.35
C SER A 402 11.92 3.16 -23.05
N THR A 403 11.05 3.10 -24.08
CA THR A 403 9.63 3.53 -24.04
C THR A 403 8.75 3.01 -22.88
N SER A 404 9.15 1.97 -22.15
CA SER A 404 8.42 1.50 -20.96
C SER A 404 9.36 0.90 -19.91
N VAL A 405 9.26 1.43 -18.69
CA VAL A 405 10.10 1.11 -17.53
C VAL A 405 9.19 0.67 -16.39
N ASN A 406 9.49 -0.47 -15.78
CA ASN A 406 8.75 -0.99 -14.63
C ASN A 406 9.48 -0.65 -13.33
N LEU A 407 8.80 0.10 -12.46
CA LEU A 407 9.25 0.38 -11.10
C LEU A 407 8.62 -0.66 -10.17
N GLU A 408 9.37 -1.70 -9.84
CA GLU A 408 8.85 -2.83 -9.05
C GLU A 408 8.75 -2.48 -7.56
N LEU A 409 7.57 -2.76 -7.00
CA LEU A 409 7.27 -2.73 -5.58
C LEU A 409 7.23 -4.15 -5.02
N SER A 410 7.73 -4.34 -3.81
CA SER A 410 7.71 -5.63 -3.11
C SER A 410 7.21 -5.53 -1.67
N LEU A 411 6.65 -6.64 -1.19
CA LEU A 411 6.27 -6.87 0.20
C LEU A 411 7.35 -7.63 0.98
N SER A 412 7.48 -7.35 2.28
CA SER A 412 8.33 -8.15 3.18
C SER A 412 7.83 -9.57 3.44
N GLY A 413 6.59 -9.88 3.06
CA GLY A 413 5.95 -11.18 3.27
C GLY A 413 4.56 -11.23 2.64
N ILE A 414 4.09 -12.45 2.34
CA ILE A 414 2.77 -12.68 1.74
C ILE A 414 1.68 -12.26 2.73
N SER A 415 0.69 -11.49 2.29
CA SER A 415 -0.54 -11.22 3.06
C SER A 415 -1.75 -11.96 2.50
N SER A 416 -2.72 -12.24 3.38
CA SER A 416 -4.08 -12.69 3.04
C SER A 416 -4.99 -11.56 2.56
N LYS A 417 -4.60 -10.31 2.80
CA LYS A 417 -5.35 -9.10 2.43
C LYS A 417 -4.76 -8.48 1.15
N GLU A 418 -5.59 -7.82 0.37
CA GLU A 418 -5.13 -6.97 -0.74
C GLU A 418 -4.43 -5.73 -0.17
N ILE A 419 -3.31 -5.35 -0.77
CA ILE A 419 -2.51 -4.19 -0.38
C ILE A 419 -2.55 -3.16 -1.50
N THR A 420 -2.82 -1.92 -1.14
CA THR A 420 -2.83 -0.77 -2.05
C THR A 420 -1.87 0.28 -1.55
N VAL A 421 -1.09 0.92 -2.42
CA VAL A 421 -0.24 2.06 -2.06
C VAL A 421 -0.37 3.17 -3.11
N GLY A 422 -0.51 4.41 -2.67
CA GLY A 422 -0.52 5.57 -3.58
C GLY A 422 0.89 5.83 -4.10
N TYR A 423 1.00 6.27 -5.36
CA TYR A 423 2.26 6.72 -5.93
C TYR A 423 2.11 8.03 -6.71
N SER A 424 3.16 8.84 -6.74
CA SER A 424 3.21 10.11 -7.46
C SER A 424 4.64 10.48 -7.82
N VAL A 425 4.83 11.19 -8.93
CA VAL A 425 6.09 11.89 -9.19
C VAL A 425 6.21 13.04 -8.18
N THR A 426 7.38 13.16 -7.54
CA THR A 426 7.66 14.13 -6.47
C THR A 426 8.83 15.07 -6.76
N GLY A 427 9.56 14.82 -7.84
CA GLY A 427 10.72 15.61 -8.26
C GLY A 427 11.43 14.96 -9.45
N GLY A 428 12.60 15.49 -9.78
CA GLY A 428 13.31 15.16 -11.02
C GLY A 428 13.77 16.44 -11.72
N THR A 429 14.54 16.30 -12.79
CA THR A 429 14.77 17.37 -13.77
C THR A 429 13.77 17.27 -14.92
N ALA A 430 13.37 16.03 -15.26
CA ALA A 430 12.51 15.74 -16.38
C ALA A 430 11.11 16.33 -16.26
N SER A 431 10.62 16.81 -17.39
CA SER A 431 9.29 17.33 -17.65
C SER A 431 8.30 16.22 -18.01
N GLY A 432 7.25 16.11 -17.19
CA GLY A 432 6.16 15.17 -17.43
C GLY A 432 5.20 15.63 -18.52
N SER A 433 4.06 14.94 -18.63
CA SER A 433 3.00 15.21 -19.61
C SER A 433 3.35 14.89 -21.07
N GLY A 434 4.36 14.04 -21.28
CA GLY A 434 4.77 13.59 -22.62
C GLY A 434 5.76 14.52 -23.32
N VAL A 435 6.52 15.30 -22.56
CA VAL A 435 7.82 15.84 -23.03
C VAL A 435 8.82 14.68 -22.92
N ASP A 436 9.36 14.40 -21.74
CA ASP A 436 10.41 13.36 -21.56
C ASP A 436 9.83 12.06 -20.97
N TYR A 437 8.69 12.16 -20.27
CA TYR A 437 7.97 10.99 -19.79
C TYR A 437 6.47 11.20 -19.60
N THR A 438 5.75 10.08 -19.49
CA THR A 438 4.34 10.00 -19.10
C THR A 438 4.19 9.09 -17.88
N LEU A 439 3.92 9.70 -16.72
CA LEU A 439 3.51 9.01 -15.49
C LEU A 439 2.59 9.91 -14.65
N GLY A 440 1.33 9.53 -14.51
CA GLY A 440 0.38 10.19 -13.60
C GLY A 440 0.47 9.62 -12.18
N SER A 441 -0.01 10.36 -11.18
CA SER A 441 -0.24 9.82 -9.83
C SER A 441 -1.33 8.73 -9.86
N GLY A 442 -1.16 7.66 -9.11
CA GLY A 442 -2.09 6.54 -9.09
C GLY A 442 -2.03 5.70 -7.81
N THR A 443 -2.57 4.50 -7.88
CA THR A 443 -2.54 3.51 -6.81
C THR A 443 -2.03 2.19 -7.36
N ALA A 444 -0.92 1.70 -6.82
CA ALA A 444 -0.41 0.36 -7.12
C ALA A 444 -1.11 -0.66 -6.20
N ILE A 445 -1.43 -1.83 -6.76
CA ILE A 445 -2.16 -2.90 -6.07
C ILE A 445 -1.32 -4.17 -6.08
N ILE A 446 -1.17 -4.79 -4.92
CA ILE A 446 -0.65 -6.15 -4.74
C ILE A 446 -1.82 -7.00 -4.22
N SER A 447 -2.37 -7.85 -5.09
CA SER A 447 -3.48 -8.74 -4.75
C SER A 447 -3.09 -9.72 -3.63
N ALA A 448 -4.07 -10.09 -2.81
CA ALA A 448 -3.89 -11.09 -1.75
C ALA A 448 -3.16 -12.36 -2.26
N GLY A 449 -2.17 -12.85 -1.50
CA GLY A 449 -1.32 -13.96 -1.91
C GLY A 449 -0.11 -13.60 -2.80
N SER A 450 -0.02 -12.37 -3.31
CA SER A 450 1.09 -11.91 -4.16
C SER A 450 2.18 -11.19 -3.36
N LEU A 451 3.38 -11.06 -3.93
CA LEU A 451 4.53 -10.38 -3.30
C LEU A 451 4.95 -9.07 -3.99
N THR A 452 4.72 -8.91 -5.29
CA THR A 452 5.18 -7.76 -6.06
C THR A 452 4.11 -7.20 -7.00
N THR A 453 4.32 -5.96 -7.43
CA THR A 453 3.56 -5.29 -8.51
C THR A 453 4.46 -4.23 -9.16
N ASN A 454 4.09 -3.72 -10.33
CA ASN A 454 4.88 -2.72 -11.05
C ASN A 454 4.08 -1.42 -11.24
N ILE A 455 4.77 -0.29 -11.07
CA ILE A 455 4.32 1.00 -11.61
C ILE A 455 5.01 1.16 -12.97
N SER A 456 4.23 1.33 -14.04
CA SER A 456 4.78 1.54 -15.38
C SER A 456 5.00 3.03 -15.65
N LEU A 457 6.26 3.41 -15.83
CA LEU A 457 6.72 4.71 -16.32
C LEU A 457 6.95 4.60 -17.83
N THR A 458 6.31 5.44 -18.63
CA THR A 458 6.59 5.54 -20.07
C THR A 458 7.59 6.67 -20.29
N VAL A 459 8.75 6.35 -20.87
CA VAL A 459 9.73 7.35 -21.33
C VAL A 459 9.35 7.75 -22.75
N VAL A 460 9.55 9.01 -23.10
CA VAL A 460 9.42 9.53 -24.47
C VAL A 460 10.83 9.61 -25.04
N ASN A 461 10.97 9.27 -26.32
CA ASN A 461 12.18 9.50 -27.10
C ASN A 461 11.83 10.56 -28.14
N ASP A 462 12.68 11.55 -28.37
CA ASP A 462 12.50 12.47 -29.49
C ASP A 462 13.70 12.60 -30.44
N SER A 463 14.23 13.80 -30.63
CA SER A 463 15.37 14.10 -31.51
C SER A 463 16.11 15.37 -31.05
N ILE A 464 16.02 15.72 -29.77
CA ILE A 464 16.56 16.94 -29.15
C ILE A 464 17.73 16.50 -28.27
N ASP A 465 18.92 17.06 -28.52
CA ASP A 465 20.11 16.82 -27.70
C ASP A 465 19.93 17.47 -26.31
N GLU A 466 19.93 16.66 -25.24
CA GLU A 466 19.56 17.07 -23.87
C GLU A 466 20.53 16.59 -22.77
N ASP A 467 20.54 17.22 -21.60
CA ASP A 467 21.31 16.67 -20.47
C ASP A 467 20.63 15.41 -19.91
N ASN A 468 21.40 14.47 -19.35
CA ASN A 468 20.82 13.28 -18.70
C ASN A 468 19.88 13.67 -17.56
N GLU A 469 18.62 13.24 -17.67
CA GLU A 469 17.54 13.72 -16.82
C GLU A 469 17.11 12.73 -15.73
N THR A 470 16.25 13.16 -14.80
CA THR A 470 15.71 12.30 -13.73
C THR A 470 14.22 12.44 -13.48
N VAL A 471 13.57 11.33 -13.12
CA VAL A 471 12.19 11.23 -12.64
C VAL A 471 12.19 10.60 -11.24
N GLN A 472 11.66 11.28 -10.22
CA GLN A 472 11.58 10.76 -8.85
C GLN A 472 10.14 10.40 -8.49
N VAL A 473 9.88 9.12 -8.25
CA VAL A 473 8.55 8.57 -7.91
C VAL A 473 8.53 8.15 -6.44
N ALA A 474 7.63 8.70 -5.65
CA ALA A 474 7.44 8.31 -4.25
C ALA A 474 6.18 7.46 -4.07
N ILE A 475 6.22 6.54 -3.10
CA ILE A 475 5.05 5.82 -2.59
C ILE A 475 4.60 6.37 -1.23
N ALA A 476 3.29 6.40 -1.02
CA ALA A 476 2.67 6.91 0.20
C ALA A 476 1.35 6.19 0.53
N ASP A 477 0.91 6.34 1.78
CA ASP A 477 -0.40 5.91 2.28
C ASP A 477 -0.82 4.47 1.93
N PRO A 478 0.00 3.46 2.30
CA PRO A 478 -0.36 2.06 2.11
C PRO A 478 -1.55 1.65 2.99
N SER A 479 -2.38 0.77 2.44
CA SER A 479 -3.44 0.05 3.15
C SER A 479 -3.05 -1.42 3.31
N ASN A 480 -3.37 -2.01 4.47
CA ASN A 480 -2.99 -3.38 4.86
C ASN A 480 -1.47 -3.68 4.84
N ALA A 481 -0.64 -2.65 4.75
CA ALA A 481 0.82 -2.69 4.81
C ALA A 481 1.36 -1.42 5.48
N THR A 482 2.63 -1.43 5.88
CA THR A 482 3.37 -0.22 6.31
C THR A 482 4.45 0.14 5.29
N LEU A 483 4.96 1.37 5.27
CA LEU A 483 6.08 1.70 4.37
C LEU A 483 7.37 1.02 4.85
N GLY A 484 8.15 0.47 3.91
CA GLY A 484 9.52 0.02 4.15
C GLY A 484 10.51 1.18 4.18
N SER A 485 11.80 0.89 3.98
CA SER A 485 12.85 1.92 3.96
C SER A 485 12.96 2.63 2.61
N ASN A 486 12.71 1.91 1.52
CA ASN A 486 12.89 2.40 0.16
C ASN A 486 11.57 2.93 -0.43
N THR A 487 11.23 4.19 -0.12
CA THR A 487 9.94 4.81 -0.46
C THR A 487 9.98 5.79 -1.62
N VAL A 488 11.17 6.07 -2.18
CA VAL A 488 11.38 6.94 -3.34
C VAL A 488 12.28 6.21 -4.33
N PHE A 489 11.87 6.19 -5.59
CA PHE A 489 12.62 5.65 -6.72
C PHE A 489 13.07 6.78 -7.63
N THR A 490 14.35 6.81 -8.02
CA THR A 490 14.85 7.73 -9.05
C THR A 490 15.15 6.96 -10.34
N TYR A 491 14.43 7.26 -11.42
CA TYR A 491 14.80 6.84 -12.76
C TYR A 491 15.66 7.93 -13.41
N THR A 492 16.77 7.56 -14.04
CA THR A 492 17.55 8.46 -14.91
C THR A 492 17.24 8.15 -16.37
N VAL A 493 16.74 9.15 -17.09
CA VAL A 493 16.60 9.11 -18.55
C VAL A 493 17.96 9.50 -19.13
N ASN A 494 18.50 8.67 -20.00
CA ASN A 494 19.74 8.95 -20.69
C ASN A 494 19.44 9.47 -22.11
N ASP A 495 19.78 10.73 -22.36
CA ASP A 495 19.85 11.35 -23.68
C ASP A 495 20.62 10.45 -24.66
N ASN A 496 20.08 10.27 -25.87
CA ASN A 496 20.73 9.49 -26.91
C ASN A 496 20.77 10.16 -28.29
N ASP A 497 20.55 11.47 -28.37
CA ASP A 497 20.57 12.23 -29.61
C ASP A 497 21.92 12.92 -29.90
N ASP A 498 22.17 13.21 -31.18
CA ASP A 498 23.41 13.85 -31.63
C ASP A 498 23.32 15.38 -31.51
N PRO A 499 24.36 16.08 -31.00
CA PRO A 499 24.39 17.53 -30.91
C PRO A 499 24.18 18.25 -32.26
N PRO A 500 23.46 19.40 -32.30
CA PRO A 500 23.15 20.10 -33.54
C PRO A 500 24.39 20.67 -34.24
N THR A 501 24.30 20.85 -35.56
CA THR A 501 25.35 21.49 -36.35
C THR A 501 25.09 22.98 -36.56
N VAL A 502 26.13 23.81 -36.58
CA VAL A 502 26.07 25.27 -36.75
C VAL A 502 26.49 25.71 -38.16
N THR A 503 25.74 26.65 -38.75
CA THR A 503 26.17 27.46 -39.91
C THR A 503 26.19 28.96 -39.59
N LEU A 504 27.06 29.72 -40.26
CA LEU A 504 27.06 31.18 -40.29
C LEU A 504 26.39 31.75 -41.55
N SER A 505 25.97 33.02 -41.43
CA SER A 505 25.57 33.90 -42.53
C SER A 505 25.72 35.36 -42.10
N VAL A 506 25.92 36.28 -43.05
CA VAL A 506 25.96 37.73 -42.79
C VAL A 506 24.97 38.50 -43.67
N ASN A 507 24.34 39.55 -43.14
CA ASN A 507 23.43 40.39 -43.90
C ASN A 507 23.37 41.85 -43.38
N PRO A 508 23.65 42.86 -44.23
CA PRO A 508 24.21 42.76 -45.58
C PRO A 508 25.70 42.33 -45.58
N ALA A 509 26.16 41.64 -46.62
CA ALA A 509 27.56 41.27 -46.81
C ALA A 509 28.46 42.44 -47.27
N THR A 510 27.89 43.62 -47.45
CA THR A 510 28.59 44.84 -47.83
C THR A 510 27.90 46.02 -47.15
N ILE A 511 28.69 46.85 -46.48
CA ILE A 511 28.26 48.06 -45.76
C ILE A 511 29.11 49.25 -46.22
N ALA A 512 28.54 50.46 -46.18
CA ALA A 512 29.33 51.68 -46.28
C ALA A 512 30.07 51.95 -44.97
N GLU A 513 31.14 52.73 -45.02
CA GLU A 513 31.85 53.25 -43.84
C GLU A 513 31.00 54.20 -42.97
N ALA A 514 29.83 54.63 -43.49
CA ALA A 514 28.90 55.58 -42.89
C ALA A 514 28.11 55.06 -41.65
N SER A 515 28.77 54.33 -40.75
CA SER A 515 28.20 53.71 -39.53
C SER A 515 27.02 52.78 -39.80
N GLU A 516 27.13 51.97 -40.85
CA GLU A 516 26.15 50.94 -41.21
C GLU A 516 26.39 49.63 -40.45
N GLU A 517 25.32 48.87 -40.20
CA GLU A 517 25.37 47.59 -39.48
C GLU A 517 25.23 46.39 -40.42
N SER A 518 25.99 45.34 -40.13
CA SER A 518 25.82 44.00 -40.67
C SER A 518 25.54 43.01 -39.54
N VAL A 519 24.54 42.14 -39.73
CA VAL A 519 24.14 41.14 -38.75
C VAL A 519 24.77 39.80 -39.10
N ILE A 520 25.60 39.28 -38.19
CA ILE A 520 26.12 37.91 -38.22
C ILE A 520 25.07 37.02 -37.57
N THR A 521 24.61 35.99 -38.28
CA THR A 521 23.60 35.05 -37.78
C THR A 521 24.15 33.63 -37.80
N SER A 522 24.23 33.01 -36.61
CA SER A 522 24.47 31.57 -36.46
C SER A 522 23.13 30.83 -36.45
N THR A 523 23.03 29.72 -37.18
CA THR A 523 21.82 28.90 -37.29
C THR A 523 22.14 27.44 -36.95
N LEU A 524 21.29 26.79 -36.15
CA LEU A 524 21.37 25.37 -35.84
C LEU A 524 20.59 24.51 -36.84
N SER A 525 21.03 23.27 -37.07
CA SER A 525 20.29 22.27 -37.86
C SER A 525 19.00 21.79 -37.21
N ALA A 526 18.95 21.80 -35.88
CA ALA A 526 17.82 21.43 -35.03
C ALA A 526 17.88 22.20 -33.71
N THR A 527 16.78 22.25 -32.96
CA THR A 527 16.77 22.72 -31.57
C THR A 527 17.51 21.73 -30.67
N SER A 528 18.28 22.23 -29.71
CA SER A 528 18.86 21.44 -28.60
C SER A 528 18.28 21.93 -27.27
N GLY A 529 18.16 21.04 -26.29
CA GLY A 529 17.83 21.39 -24.90
C GLY A 529 19.03 21.94 -24.13
N LYS A 530 20.24 21.83 -24.69
CA LYS A 530 21.46 22.45 -24.20
C LYS A 530 21.60 23.87 -24.77
N THR A 531 22.31 24.74 -24.04
CA THR A 531 22.70 26.06 -24.58
C THR A 531 23.94 25.89 -25.45
N ILE A 532 23.90 26.44 -26.67
CA ILE A 532 25.00 26.40 -27.64
C ILE A 532 25.75 27.73 -27.57
N THR A 533 27.07 27.68 -27.42
CA THR A 533 27.95 28.87 -27.52
C THR A 533 28.85 28.71 -28.73
N ILE A 534 28.90 29.74 -29.58
CA ILE A 534 29.71 29.82 -30.79
C ILE A 534 30.73 30.93 -30.60
N ASP A 535 32.00 30.58 -30.47
CA ASP A 535 33.09 31.56 -30.42
C ASP A 535 33.39 32.07 -31.83
N LEU A 536 33.50 33.39 -32.01
CA LEU A 536 33.85 34.02 -33.28
C LEU A 536 35.29 34.53 -33.27
N LEU A 537 36.00 34.29 -34.37
CA LEU A 537 37.29 34.91 -34.67
C LEU A 537 37.13 35.91 -35.81
N TYR A 538 37.53 37.16 -35.56
CA TYR A 538 37.54 38.22 -36.55
C TYR A 538 38.95 38.40 -37.14
N SER A 539 39.02 38.48 -38.46
CA SER A 539 40.24 38.77 -39.23
C SER A 539 39.89 39.57 -40.51
N GLY A 540 40.79 39.66 -41.48
CA GLY A 540 40.57 40.41 -42.72
C GLY A 540 41.63 41.50 -42.94
N THR A 541 41.27 42.54 -43.69
CA THR A 541 42.09 43.78 -43.80
C THR A 541 41.70 44.79 -42.75
N ALA A 542 40.39 44.88 -42.45
CA ALA A 542 39.84 45.83 -41.49
C ALA A 542 40.26 45.53 -40.06
N THR A 543 40.54 46.60 -39.33
CA THR A 543 40.96 46.62 -37.94
C THR A 543 39.75 46.89 -37.02
N GLY A 544 39.48 45.95 -36.13
CA GLY A 544 38.40 46.10 -35.14
C GLY A 544 38.75 47.06 -34.00
N SER A 545 37.95 47.02 -32.93
CA SER A 545 38.08 47.87 -31.73
C SER A 545 37.89 49.38 -31.96
N GLY A 546 37.15 49.75 -33.02
CA GLY A 546 36.80 51.14 -33.30
C GLY A 546 37.83 51.92 -34.12
N ALA A 547 38.71 51.22 -34.85
CA ALA A 547 39.37 51.81 -36.01
C ALA A 547 38.36 51.80 -37.18
N ASP A 548 38.12 50.64 -37.78
CA ASP A 548 37.35 50.53 -39.04
C ASP A 548 35.97 49.88 -38.77
N TYR A 549 35.87 49.10 -37.70
CA TYR A 549 34.59 48.58 -37.18
C TYR A 549 34.57 48.33 -35.66
N THR A 550 33.37 48.17 -35.14
CA THR A 550 33.09 47.61 -33.81
C THR A 550 32.21 46.37 -33.93
N ALA A 551 32.44 45.36 -33.10
CA ALA A 551 31.62 44.15 -33.02
C ALA A 551 30.89 44.11 -31.68
N SER A 552 29.62 43.68 -31.67
CA SER A 552 28.79 43.64 -30.46
C SER A 552 29.23 42.57 -29.46
N SER A 553 29.87 41.49 -29.94
CA SER A 553 30.31 40.34 -29.16
C SER A 553 31.38 39.54 -29.93
N ALA A 554 32.20 38.80 -29.18
CA ALA A 554 33.10 37.76 -29.71
C ALA A 554 32.48 36.35 -29.62
N GLU A 555 31.26 36.23 -29.09
CA GLU A 555 30.50 34.98 -28.99
C GLU A 555 29.05 35.20 -29.45
N ILE A 556 28.46 34.16 -30.05
CA ILE A 556 27.01 34.05 -30.25
C ILE A 556 26.48 32.95 -29.33
N ILE A 557 25.48 33.28 -28.51
CA ILE A 557 24.83 32.33 -27.61
C ILE A 557 23.44 32.02 -28.15
N ILE A 558 23.15 30.73 -28.37
CA ILE A 558 21.82 30.21 -28.68
C ILE A 558 21.34 29.46 -27.45
N VAL A 559 20.43 30.08 -26.70
CA VAL A 559 19.81 29.46 -25.51
C VAL A 559 19.03 28.21 -25.89
N ALA A 560 18.89 27.27 -24.94
CA ALA A 560 18.11 26.05 -25.08
C ALA A 560 16.72 26.29 -25.73
N GLY A 561 16.34 25.44 -26.67
CA GLY A 561 15.13 25.56 -27.49
C GLY A 561 15.20 26.63 -28.60
N GLY A 562 16.31 27.37 -28.71
CA GLY A 562 16.57 28.30 -29.82
C GLY A 562 17.07 27.60 -31.09
N LEU A 563 16.88 28.25 -32.24
CA LEU A 563 17.45 27.83 -33.53
C LEU A 563 18.50 28.79 -34.09
N THR A 564 18.52 30.03 -33.63
CA THR A 564 19.36 31.10 -34.19
C THR A 564 19.85 32.05 -33.11
N GLY A 565 21.07 32.55 -33.27
CA GLY A 565 21.63 33.63 -32.46
C GLY A 565 22.35 34.63 -33.36
N THR A 566 22.55 35.85 -32.87
CA THR A 566 23.10 36.95 -33.68
C THR A 566 24.14 37.79 -32.93
N ALA A 567 25.16 38.22 -33.64
CA ALA A 567 26.02 39.34 -33.29
C ALA A 567 25.92 40.42 -34.38
N THR A 568 26.30 41.65 -34.08
CA THR A 568 26.37 42.72 -35.08
C THR A 568 27.78 43.27 -35.21
N VAL A 569 28.08 43.76 -36.41
CA VAL A 569 29.27 44.53 -36.74
C VAL A 569 28.82 45.86 -37.31
N THR A 570 29.35 46.95 -36.78
CA THR A 570 29.07 48.32 -37.20
C THR A 570 30.34 48.95 -37.75
N SER A 571 30.32 49.47 -38.97
CA SER A 571 31.45 50.24 -39.51
C SER A 571 31.69 51.53 -38.72
N VAL A 572 32.90 52.07 -38.81
CA VAL A 572 33.29 53.33 -38.17
C VAL A 572 33.78 54.28 -39.25
N GLN A 573 33.15 55.44 -39.37
CA GLN A 573 33.54 56.49 -40.31
C GLN A 573 34.79 57.22 -39.80
N ASP A 574 35.80 57.38 -40.65
CA ASP A 574 36.95 58.24 -40.41
C ASP A 574 37.10 59.39 -41.45
N LEU A 575 38.31 59.76 -41.86
CA LEU A 575 38.64 60.81 -42.86
C LEU A 575 39.85 60.39 -43.74
N THR A 576 40.14 59.09 -43.78
CA THR A 576 41.32 58.50 -44.41
C THR A 576 40.87 57.79 -45.68
N ASN A 577 41.22 58.33 -46.86
CA ASN A 577 41.04 57.56 -48.10
C ASN A 577 41.98 56.35 -48.07
N GLU A 578 41.41 55.18 -47.88
CA GLU A 578 42.03 53.87 -47.93
C GLU A 578 41.57 53.13 -49.21
N ALA A 579 41.22 51.85 -49.08
CA ALA A 579 40.62 51.04 -50.14
C ALA A 579 39.63 50.08 -49.49
N ASN A 580 38.55 49.70 -50.20
CA ASN A 580 37.49 48.85 -49.66
C ASN A 580 38.05 47.65 -48.87
N GLU A 581 37.63 47.57 -47.62
CA GLU A 581 38.19 46.65 -46.65
C GLU A 581 37.32 45.42 -46.45
N THR A 582 37.88 44.40 -45.79
CA THR A 582 37.18 43.15 -45.48
C THR A 582 37.29 42.78 -44.01
N ILE A 583 36.17 42.36 -43.44
CA ILE A 583 36.08 41.66 -42.15
C ILE A 583 35.73 40.21 -42.48
N ILE A 584 36.60 39.28 -42.11
CA ILE A 584 36.39 37.83 -42.21
C ILE A 584 35.99 37.33 -40.82
N ILE A 585 34.87 36.64 -40.74
CA ILE A 585 34.32 36.09 -39.50
C ILE A 585 34.34 34.57 -39.60
N ASP A 586 35.14 33.94 -38.75
CA ASP A 586 35.27 32.49 -38.63
C ASP A 586 34.60 31.99 -37.34
N ILE A 587 34.02 30.79 -37.36
CA ILE A 587 33.83 30.03 -36.11
C ILE A 587 35.20 29.57 -35.60
N ASN A 588 35.48 29.86 -34.34
CA ASN A 588 36.67 29.41 -33.63
C ASN A 588 36.41 28.16 -32.78
N SER A 589 35.22 28.05 -32.20
CA SER A 589 34.77 26.85 -31.48
C SER A 589 33.24 26.82 -31.36
N VAL A 590 32.68 25.63 -31.20
CA VAL A 590 31.27 25.42 -30.80
C VAL A 590 31.24 24.55 -29.54
N THR A 591 30.56 25.04 -28.50
CA THR A 591 30.26 24.25 -27.29
C THR A 591 28.83 23.71 -27.37
N ASN A 592 28.65 22.43 -27.02
CA ASN A 592 27.39 21.66 -27.12
C ASN A 592 26.82 21.49 -28.54
N GLY A 593 27.60 21.78 -29.58
CA GLY A 593 27.23 21.57 -30.98
C GLY A 593 28.44 21.22 -31.83
N SER A 594 28.27 21.21 -33.15
CA SER A 594 29.34 20.88 -34.09
C SER A 594 29.37 21.79 -35.33
N GLU A 595 30.55 21.96 -35.93
CA GLU A 595 30.74 22.78 -37.13
C GLU A 595 30.35 22.00 -38.40
N SER A 596 29.45 22.53 -39.24
CA SER A 596 29.10 21.92 -40.54
C SER A 596 28.48 22.92 -41.51
N GLY A 597 28.89 22.91 -42.77
CA GLY A 597 28.44 23.88 -43.78
C GLY A 597 29.28 25.16 -43.75
N THR A 598 28.68 26.34 -43.92
CA THR A 598 29.40 27.62 -43.93
C THR A 598 29.89 27.99 -42.52
N GLN A 599 31.22 27.97 -42.30
CA GLN A 599 31.85 28.35 -41.03
C GLN A 599 32.62 29.69 -41.10
N GLN A 600 32.79 30.23 -42.31
CA GLN A 600 33.46 31.50 -42.60
C GLN A 600 32.53 32.39 -43.42
N GLU A 601 32.41 33.65 -43.05
CA GLU A 601 31.70 34.69 -43.82
C GLU A 601 32.58 35.94 -43.98
N THR A 602 32.25 36.78 -44.96
CA THR A 602 33.00 38.03 -45.23
C THR A 602 32.06 39.22 -45.40
N ILE A 603 32.33 40.28 -44.65
CA ILE A 603 31.68 41.59 -44.80
C ILE A 603 32.70 42.52 -45.48
N THR A 604 32.27 43.23 -46.52
CA THR A 604 33.09 44.29 -47.16
C THR A 604 32.66 45.66 -46.64
N ILE A 605 33.62 46.48 -46.20
CA ILE A 605 33.41 47.90 -45.92
C ILE A 605 33.77 48.68 -47.19
N ASN A 606 32.85 49.51 -47.67
CA ASN A 606 33.14 50.45 -48.75
C ASN A 606 33.55 51.79 -48.15
N ASP A 607 34.83 52.12 -48.30
CA ASP A 607 35.40 53.47 -48.18
C ASP A 607 34.59 54.45 -49.05
N ASP A 608 34.22 55.59 -48.48
CA ASP A 608 33.49 56.67 -49.17
C ASP A 608 34.28 57.98 -49.29
N ASP A 609 35.58 57.91 -49.00
CA ASP A 609 36.46 59.05 -48.90
C ASP A 609 37.15 59.41 -50.23
N CYS A 610 37.81 60.58 -50.26
CA CYS A 610 38.39 61.13 -51.48
C CYS A 610 39.90 61.40 -51.35
N ALA A 611 40.69 60.76 -52.21
CA ALA A 611 42.15 60.90 -52.24
C ALA A 611 42.60 62.37 -52.26
N THR A 612 43.43 62.74 -51.28
CA THR A 612 43.86 64.13 -51.09
C THR A 612 44.55 64.71 -52.32
N VAL A 613 44.00 65.80 -52.87
CA VAL A 613 44.56 66.47 -54.05
C VAL A 613 45.77 67.31 -53.65
N ASP A 614 46.94 66.98 -54.20
CA ASP A 614 48.17 67.78 -54.09
C ASP A 614 47.96 69.17 -54.73
N ASN A 615 47.81 70.20 -53.89
CA ASN A 615 47.60 71.57 -54.31
C ASN A 615 48.92 72.28 -54.67
N THR A 616 49.52 71.89 -55.81
CA THR A 616 50.70 72.54 -56.38
C THR A 616 50.58 72.96 -57.85
N ALA A 617 49.51 73.68 -58.26
CA ALA A 617 49.52 74.48 -59.49
C ALA A 617 48.48 75.62 -59.58
N THR A 618 48.76 76.61 -60.44
CA THR A 618 48.03 77.88 -60.60
C THR A 618 46.83 77.86 -61.58
N TYR A 619 45.89 78.74 -61.27
CA TYR A 619 44.69 79.20 -62.01
C TYR A 619 44.81 79.37 -63.54
N ASN A 620 43.89 78.77 -64.33
CA ASN A 620 43.16 79.51 -65.38
C ASN A 620 41.93 78.77 -65.99
N SER A 621 40.83 79.53 -66.15
CA SER A 621 39.71 79.37 -67.12
C SER A 621 38.92 78.04 -67.29
N TYR A 622 37.59 78.16 -67.17
CA TYR A 622 36.53 77.17 -67.50
C TYR A 622 36.72 76.38 -68.82
N PRO A 623 36.27 75.12 -68.85
CA PRO A 623 34.97 74.83 -69.49
C PRO A 623 34.05 73.86 -68.70
N THR A 624 32.89 73.57 -69.30
CA THR A 624 31.73 72.82 -68.75
C THR A 624 31.83 71.29 -68.81
N CYS A 625 31.08 70.62 -67.91
CA CYS A 625 30.31 69.36 -68.06
C CYS A 625 30.58 68.28 -66.99
N GLY A 626 29.51 67.72 -66.40
CA GLY A 626 29.55 66.45 -65.66
C GLY A 626 29.31 66.56 -64.14
N PRO A 627 28.48 65.69 -63.53
CA PRO A 627 28.22 65.71 -62.09
C PRO A 627 29.22 64.84 -61.31
N ALA A 628 29.95 65.44 -60.38
CA ALA A 628 30.53 64.79 -59.21
C ALA A 628 30.92 65.88 -58.20
N THR A 629 30.33 65.88 -57.00
CA THR A 629 30.71 66.79 -55.92
C THR A 629 31.04 65.99 -54.67
N CYS A 630 32.31 65.56 -54.58
CA CYS A 630 32.92 65.28 -53.28
C CYS A 630 33.04 66.61 -52.53
N ASN A 631 32.55 66.68 -51.30
CA ASN A 631 32.11 67.93 -50.69
C ASN A 631 33.11 68.42 -49.63
N VAL A 632 34.14 69.15 -50.04
CA VAL A 632 35.14 69.75 -49.13
C VAL A 632 34.77 71.22 -48.85
N GLY A 633 34.66 71.61 -47.57
CA GLY A 633 34.21 72.96 -47.19
C GLY A 633 34.74 73.47 -45.85
N TYR A 634 35.92 74.10 -45.85
CA TYR A 634 36.43 74.88 -44.72
C TYR A 634 35.74 76.25 -44.58
N VAL A 635 35.84 76.83 -43.37
CA VAL A 635 35.18 78.07 -42.92
C VAL A 635 35.73 79.34 -43.57
N LEU A 636 34.88 80.33 -43.86
CA LEU A 636 35.28 81.75 -43.97
C LEU A 636 34.29 82.70 -43.29
N SER A 637 34.83 83.81 -42.78
CA SER A 637 34.15 84.78 -41.92
C SER A 637 33.75 86.08 -42.65
N ALA A 638 32.72 86.72 -42.09
CA ALA A 638 32.36 88.14 -42.21
C ALA A 638 31.82 88.70 -43.55
N GLY A 639 30.62 89.28 -43.47
CA GLY A 639 30.27 90.53 -44.17
C GLY A 639 29.37 90.39 -45.40
N ALA A 640 28.09 90.75 -45.25
CA ALA A 640 27.21 91.08 -46.37
C ALA A 640 26.34 92.29 -46.02
N CYS A 641 26.44 93.36 -46.81
CA CYS A 641 25.63 94.56 -46.68
C CYS A 641 24.41 94.48 -47.62
N ILE A 642 23.23 94.73 -47.06
CA ILE A 642 21.99 95.28 -47.65
C ILE A 642 21.90 95.35 -49.19
N LEU A 643 20.85 94.76 -49.78
CA LEU A 643 19.85 95.52 -50.57
C LEU A 643 18.56 94.73 -50.90
N SER A 644 17.49 95.53 -51.03
CA SER A 644 16.10 95.25 -51.45
C SER A 644 15.90 94.25 -52.62
N GLY A 645 14.76 93.57 -52.77
CA GLY A 645 13.50 93.62 -52.00
C GLY A 645 12.26 93.53 -52.91
N GLY A 646 11.37 92.55 -52.65
CA GLY A 646 10.12 92.31 -53.41
C GLY A 646 10.33 91.64 -54.79
N ILE A 647 9.39 90.88 -55.36
CA ILE A 647 8.00 90.53 -54.96
C ILE A 647 7.73 89.10 -55.48
N GLY A 648 7.07 88.24 -54.70
CA GLY A 648 6.62 86.92 -55.15
C GLY A 648 5.75 86.23 -54.10
N GLY A 649 4.49 85.93 -54.42
CA GLY A 649 3.55 85.36 -53.46
C GLY A 649 3.75 83.87 -53.22
N VAL A 650 3.34 83.38 -52.05
CA VAL A 650 3.28 81.95 -51.73
C VAL A 650 1.93 81.61 -51.13
N SER A 651 1.16 80.80 -51.83
CA SER A 651 0.06 80.02 -51.25
C SER A 651 0.60 78.70 -50.72
N SER A 652 0.40 78.45 -49.41
CA SER A 652 0.40 77.15 -48.74
C SER A 652 1.47 76.10 -49.09
N PRO A 653 2.43 75.82 -48.18
CA PRO A 653 3.09 74.53 -48.09
C PRO A 653 2.44 73.64 -47.01
N SER A 654 2.04 72.43 -47.39
CA SER A 654 1.79 71.32 -46.47
C SER A 654 3.00 70.37 -46.52
N SER A 655 3.86 70.42 -45.51
CA SER A 655 4.89 69.40 -45.27
C SER A 655 5.33 69.45 -43.81
N THR A 656 4.68 68.66 -42.97
CA THR A 656 5.17 68.32 -41.62
C THR A 656 6.45 67.51 -41.73
N GLY A 657 7.52 67.95 -41.05
CA GLY A 657 8.76 67.18 -40.91
C GLY A 657 8.85 66.51 -39.55
N SER A 658 9.64 65.43 -39.47
CA SER A 658 10.12 64.86 -38.21
C SER A 658 11.51 65.44 -37.91
N GLY A 659 11.87 65.60 -36.63
CA GLY A 659 13.16 66.14 -36.23
C GLY A 659 13.52 65.79 -34.78
N VAL A 660 14.80 65.54 -34.54
CA VAL A 660 15.36 65.29 -33.20
C VAL A 660 15.75 66.63 -32.58
N ALA A 661 15.29 66.88 -31.35
CA ALA A 661 15.58 68.11 -30.60
C ALA A 661 16.02 67.76 -29.18
N ASN A 662 17.33 67.56 -28.98
CA ASN A 662 17.88 67.20 -27.67
C ASN A 662 17.71 68.37 -26.68
N ALA A 663 16.91 68.12 -25.65
CA ALA A 663 16.50 69.10 -24.65
C ALA A 663 16.67 68.54 -23.23
N GLN A 664 17.75 68.95 -22.53
CA GLN A 664 17.93 68.63 -21.11
C GLN A 664 17.25 69.67 -20.22
N ALA A 665 16.37 69.20 -19.34
CA ALA A 665 15.90 69.95 -18.17
C ALA A 665 16.39 69.26 -16.89
N SER A 666 16.92 70.03 -15.93
CA SER A 666 17.35 69.57 -14.61
C SER A 666 16.85 70.55 -13.55
N GLY A 667 16.25 70.04 -12.47
CA GLY A 667 15.77 70.84 -11.36
C GLY A 667 14.38 71.46 -11.54
N ILE A 668 13.70 71.65 -10.40
CA ILE A 668 12.30 72.07 -10.29
C ILE A 668 12.14 73.56 -10.62
N GLY A 669 11.11 73.92 -11.39
CA GLY A 669 10.50 75.25 -11.33
C GLY A 669 10.98 76.31 -12.33
N VAL A 670 11.69 75.94 -13.39
CA VAL A 670 12.10 76.88 -14.46
C VAL A 670 11.34 76.60 -15.76
N SER A 671 10.61 77.60 -16.28
CA SER A 671 10.14 77.58 -17.66
C SER A 671 11.33 77.81 -18.61
N LEU A 672 11.85 76.74 -19.19
CA LEU A 672 12.93 76.77 -20.18
C LEU A 672 12.36 76.74 -21.60
N ASN A 673 12.68 77.77 -22.39
CA ASN A 673 12.57 77.68 -23.86
C ASN A 673 13.72 76.78 -24.34
N VAL A 674 13.42 75.74 -25.12
CA VAL A 674 14.44 74.82 -25.64
C VAL A 674 14.34 74.72 -27.16
N GLY A 675 15.40 75.13 -27.87
CA GLY A 675 15.59 74.98 -29.31
C GLY A 675 15.27 76.21 -30.19
N GLU A 676 16.28 76.69 -30.93
CA GLU A 676 16.09 77.36 -32.23
C GLU A 676 16.49 76.37 -33.34
N ILE A 677 15.71 76.29 -34.43
CA ILE A 677 16.05 75.51 -35.63
C ILE A 677 16.05 76.44 -36.85
N ASN A 678 17.15 76.47 -37.59
CA ASN A 678 17.32 77.41 -38.69
C ASN A 678 16.90 76.83 -40.06
N ARG A 679 16.09 77.62 -40.77
CA ARG A 679 15.89 77.65 -42.24
C ARG A 679 15.23 76.49 -43.01
N SER A 680 14.70 75.44 -42.37
CA SER A 680 13.83 74.45 -43.08
C SER A 680 12.46 74.15 -42.45
N GLY A 681 12.05 74.89 -41.40
CA GLY A 681 10.64 75.17 -41.11
C GLY A 681 10.00 74.50 -39.88
N THR A 682 9.19 75.31 -39.19
CA THR A 682 8.37 74.99 -37.99
C THR A 682 9.13 74.91 -36.67
N ASN A 683 9.05 75.98 -35.88
CA ASN A 683 9.50 75.98 -34.48
C ASN A 683 8.61 75.06 -33.64
N VAL A 684 9.17 74.35 -32.65
CA VAL A 684 8.38 73.67 -31.61
C VAL A 684 8.84 74.17 -30.24
N LEU A 685 8.14 75.16 -29.68
CA LEU A 685 8.27 75.45 -28.25
C LEU A 685 7.73 74.24 -27.47
N THR A 686 8.40 73.81 -26.40
CA THR A 686 7.82 72.88 -25.42
C THR A 686 7.41 73.66 -24.18
N TYR A 687 6.18 73.49 -23.71
CA TYR A 687 5.65 74.21 -22.55
C TYR A 687 5.18 73.23 -21.47
N ILE A 688 5.77 73.34 -20.28
CA ILE A 688 5.45 72.51 -19.10
C ILE A 688 4.57 73.33 -18.15
N THR A 689 3.38 72.81 -17.82
CA THR A 689 2.24 73.65 -17.42
C THR A 689 1.82 73.61 -15.95
N ASN A 690 2.37 72.75 -15.09
CA ASN A 690 1.87 72.63 -13.71
C ASN A 690 2.94 72.67 -12.61
N GLN A 691 2.60 73.35 -11.51
CA GLN A 691 3.37 73.43 -10.27
C GLN A 691 2.75 72.51 -9.22
N ASN A 692 3.41 71.40 -8.90
CA ASN A 692 3.30 70.76 -7.59
C ASN A 692 4.72 70.40 -7.15
N ASN A 693 5.14 70.93 -6.00
CA ASN A 693 6.54 70.84 -5.57
C ASN A 693 6.96 69.40 -5.30
N PHE A 694 8.00 68.92 -5.99
CA PHE A 694 8.85 67.86 -5.49
C PHE A 694 9.57 68.37 -4.24
N VAL A 695 8.97 68.17 -3.06
CA VAL A 695 9.66 68.39 -1.79
C VAL A 695 10.33 67.07 -1.44
N ALA A 696 11.66 67.01 -1.63
CA ALA A 696 12.44 65.87 -1.20
C ALA A 696 12.27 65.67 0.32
N PRO A 697 11.91 64.46 0.80
CA PRO A 697 11.85 64.19 2.23
C PRO A 697 13.28 64.24 2.80
N GLU A 698 13.51 65.05 3.82
CA GLU A 698 14.86 65.19 4.39
C GLU A 698 15.39 63.87 4.97
N SER A 699 16.60 63.50 4.52
CA SER A 699 17.50 62.43 5.00
C SER A 699 17.14 60.97 4.67
N GLY A 700 17.92 60.36 3.77
CA GLY A 700 18.05 58.90 3.70
C GLY A 700 18.70 58.37 2.41
N TYR A 701 18.06 58.66 1.27
CA TYR A 701 18.43 58.15 -0.06
C TYR A 701 18.58 59.31 -1.06
N ASP A 702 19.30 59.06 -2.16
CA ASP A 702 19.90 60.09 -3.04
C ASP A 702 18.92 60.76 -4.03
N TRP A 703 17.71 61.06 -3.56
CA TRP A 703 16.71 61.87 -4.27
C TRP A 703 17.03 63.37 -4.13
N GLN A 704 18.18 63.78 -4.66
CA GLN A 704 18.40 65.21 -4.92
C GLN A 704 17.52 65.65 -6.10
N PRO A 705 16.86 66.82 -6.05
CA PRO A 705 16.12 67.36 -7.21
C PRO A 705 16.94 67.54 -8.50
N SER A 706 18.27 67.36 -8.43
CA SER A 706 19.24 67.39 -9.52
C SER A 706 19.50 66.03 -10.20
N SER A 707 19.11 64.88 -9.61
CA SER A 707 19.42 63.54 -10.16
C SER A 707 18.45 63.06 -11.25
N HIS A 708 17.32 63.75 -11.42
CA HIS A 708 16.28 63.39 -12.41
C HIS A 708 16.22 64.45 -13.52
N SER A 709 17.04 64.30 -14.56
CA SER A 709 16.80 64.97 -15.84
C SER A 709 15.92 64.11 -16.75
N PHE A 710 15.32 64.73 -17.76
CA PHE A 710 14.72 64.01 -18.89
C PHE A 710 15.08 64.69 -20.21
N ASN A 711 15.11 63.89 -21.27
CA ASN A 711 15.32 64.32 -22.65
C ASN A 711 14.08 64.00 -23.49
N ILE A 712 13.76 64.85 -24.46
CA ILE A 712 12.83 64.51 -25.55
C ILE A 712 13.68 64.03 -26.73
N ASN A 713 13.69 62.73 -26.99
CA ASN A 713 14.55 62.14 -28.02
C ASN A 713 13.92 62.18 -29.42
N ASN A 714 12.58 62.30 -29.52
CA ASN A 714 11.91 62.44 -30.81
C ASN A 714 10.56 63.18 -30.65
N PHE A 715 10.22 64.00 -31.65
CA PHE A 715 8.93 64.66 -31.76
C PHE A 715 8.35 64.52 -33.18
N ASP A 716 7.50 63.51 -33.36
CA ASP A 716 6.83 63.24 -34.62
C ASP A 716 5.55 64.08 -34.72
N LEU A 717 5.67 65.23 -35.37
CA LEU A 717 4.56 66.14 -35.67
C LEU A 717 3.50 65.54 -36.62
N LEU A 718 3.86 64.52 -37.40
CA LEU A 718 3.05 63.96 -38.48
C LEU A 718 2.10 62.88 -37.93
N ASN A 719 2.61 62.00 -37.06
CA ASN A 719 1.84 60.99 -36.35
C ASN A 719 1.37 61.45 -34.96
N GLY A 720 1.86 62.58 -34.46
CA GLY A 720 1.48 63.15 -33.17
C GLY A 720 2.03 62.33 -31.99
N ILE A 721 3.30 61.95 -32.05
CA ILE A 721 3.99 61.10 -31.06
C ILE A 721 5.18 61.85 -30.45
N VAL A 722 5.37 61.71 -29.14
CA VAL A 722 6.56 62.17 -28.42
C VAL A 722 7.25 61.01 -27.71
N THR A 723 8.59 60.99 -27.76
CA THR A 723 9.42 60.04 -27.02
C THR A 723 10.23 60.78 -25.96
N ILE A 724 10.00 60.46 -24.69
CA ILE A 724 10.65 61.06 -23.52
C ILE A 724 11.54 60.00 -22.85
N VAL A 725 12.76 60.34 -22.48
CA VAL A 725 13.69 59.45 -21.77
C VAL A 725 14.09 60.11 -20.45
N PHE A 726 13.79 59.46 -19.33
CA PHE A 726 14.21 59.90 -18.00
C PHE A 726 15.63 59.41 -17.70
N SER A 727 16.47 60.21 -17.05
CA SER A 727 17.91 59.91 -16.90
C SER A 727 18.25 59.06 -15.67
N SER A 728 17.34 58.96 -14.70
CA SER A 728 17.43 58.09 -13.52
C SER A 728 16.85 56.71 -13.86
N GLU A 729 17.69 55.72 -14.16
CA GLU A 729 17.35 54.51 -14.92
C GLU A 729 16.70 54.86 -16.29
N PRO A 730 17.38 54.66 -17.44
CA PRO A 730 16.89 55.15 -18.74
C PRO A 730 15.56 54.53 -19.20
N LYS A 731 14.43 55.06 -18.70
CA LYS A 731 13.07 54.64 -19.00
C LYS A 731 12.50 55.51 -20.12
N THR A 732 12.27 54.87 -21.26
CA THR A 732 11.73 55.48 -22.48
C THR A 732 10.19 55.41 -22.48
N VAL A 733 9.56 56.58 -22.50
CA VAL A 733 8.11 56.76 -22.48
C VAL A 733 7.65 57.37 -23.81
N ILE A 734 7.03 56.53 -24.65
CA ILE A 734 6.39 56.95 -25.91
C ILE A 734 4.92 57.26 -25.65
N LEU A 735 4.46 58.45 -26.07
CA LEU A 735 3.08 58.93 -25.92
C LEU A 735 2.53 59.47 -27.24
N ALA A 736 1.33 59.04 -27.62
CA ALA A 736 0.56 59.72 -28.67
C ALA A 736 -0.23 60.92 -28.10
N LYS A 737 -0.61 61.88 -28.95
CA LYS A 737 -1.37 63.09 -28.56
C LYS A 737 -2.62 62.74 -27.76
N GLY A 738 -2.72 63.27 -26.55
CA GLY A 738 -3.81 63.03 -25.60
C GLY A 738 -3.60 61.86 -24.64
N GLN A 739 -2.52 61.08 -24.77
CA GLN A 739 -2.22 59.98 -23.85
C GLN A 739 -1.61 60.44 -22.54
N THR A 740 -1.90 59.67 -21.50
CA THR A 740 -1.31 59.74 -20.16
C THR A 740 -0.67 58.39 -19.83
N LYS A 741 0.53 58.40 -19.23
CA LYS A 741 1.17 57.22 -18.62
C LYS A 741 1.66 57.56 -17.23
N ASP A 742 1.50 56.59 -16.33
CA ASP A 742 2.11 56.60 -15.01
C ASP A 742 3.47 55.88 -15.11
N VAL A 743 4.49 56.44 -14.46
CA VAL A 743 5.88 56.01 -14.60
C VAL A 743 6.50 55.88 -13.21
N ASP A 744 6.95 54.65 -12.93
CA ASP A 744 7.88 54.30 -11.87
C ASP A 744 9.31 54.66 -12.34
N LEU A 745 10.00 55.56 -11.64
CA LEU A 745 11.37 56.00 -11.92
C LEU A 745 12.40 55.37 -10.95
N GLY A 746 11.97 54.60 -9.96
CA GLY A 746 12.83 53.96 -8.96
C GLY A 746 12.95 52.42 -9.07
N GLY A 747 12.12 51.79 -9.90
CA GLY A 747 12.06 50.34 -10.10
C GLY A 747 11.33 49.56 -9.00
N ASP A 748 10.61 50.25 -8.09
CA ASP A 748 9.98 49.62 -6.91
C ASP A 748 8.54 49.11 -7.15
N GLY A 749 8.01 49.31 -8.36
CA GLY A 749 6.65 48.92 -8.75
C GLY A 749 5.56 49.92 -8.39
N VAL A 750 5.90 51.07 -7.81
CA VAL A 750 4.99 52.19 -7.53
C VAL A 750 5.27 53.32 -8.52
N SER A 751 4.23 53.94 -9.08
CA SER A 751 4.41 55.06 -10.01
C SER A 751 4.65 56.37 -9.26
N ASP A 752 5.80 57.02 -9.53
CA ASP A 752 6.19 58.30 -8.95
C ASP A 752 5.48 59.48 -9.62
N ILE A 753 5.38 59.42 -10.95
CA ILE A 753 4.91 60.51 -11.79
C ILE A 753 3.86 60.05 -12.81
N ARG A 754 3.02 61.01 -13.20
CA ARG A 754 2.06 60.92 -14.29
C ARG A 754 2.46 61.90 -15.39
N VAL A 755 2.68 61.40 -16.59
CA VAL A 755 3.10 62.17 -17.78
C VAL A 755 1.97 62.17 -18.80
N THR A 756 1.55 63.34 -19.27
CA THR A 756 0.48 63.52 -20.25
C THR A 756 0.94 64.36 -21.43
N PHE A 757 0.81 63.85 -22.65
CA PHE A 757 1.01 64.65 -23.86
C PHE A 757 -0.28 65.39 -24.19
N SER A 758 -0.42 66.61 -23.67
CA SER A 758 -1.68 67.34 -23.60
C SER A 758 -2.14 67.94 -24.93
N GLY A 759 -1.21 68.30 -25.82
CA GLY A 759 -1.59 68.83 -27.13
C GLY A 759 -0.44 69.24 -28.04
N ILE A 760 -0.80 69.41 -29.32
CA ILE A 760 0.03 70.06 -30.35
C ILE A 760 -0.76 71.27 -30.83
N PHE A 761 -0.11 72.43 -30.79
CA PHE A 761 -0.63 73.71 -31.26
C PHE A 761 0.32 74.29 -32.31
N VAL A 762 -0.08 75.36 -33.00
CA VAL A 762 0.79 76.04 -33.98
C VAL A 762 2.12 76.41 -33.30
N ASN A 763 3.19 75.80 -33.79
CA ASN A 763 4.57 75.94 -33.33
C ASN A 763 4.86 75.57 -31.85
N ARG A 764 4.05 74.72 -31.19
CA ARG A 764 4.39 74.20 -29.85
C ARG A 764 3.77 72.85 -29.46
N ALA A 765 4.45 72.15 -28.56
CA ALA A 765 4.02 70.96 -27.84
C ALA A 765 3.73 71.28 -26.37
N GLU A 766 2.65 70.73 -25.81
CA GLU A 766 2.33 70.87 -24.38
C GLU A 766 2.39 69.52 -23.68
N ILE A 767 3.26 69.41 -22.67
CA ILE A 767 3.49 68.19 -21.88
C ILE A 767 3.24 68.53 -20.41
N THR A 768 2.34 67.79 -19.77
CA THR A 768 2.03 67.95 -18.34
C THR A 768 2.64 66.80 -17.56
N ILE A 769 3.49 67.10 -16.57
CA ILE A 769 4.04 66.14 -15.61
C ILE A 769 3.46 66.47 -14.23
N GLN A 770 3.01 65.45 -13.49
CA GLN A 770 2.45 65.59 -12.15
C GLN A 770 3.04 64.51 -11.23
N SER A 771 3.47 64.87 -10.03
CA SER A 771 3.80 63.88 -8.99
C SER A 771 2.51 63.23 -8.48
N LEU A 772 2.56 61.93 -8.22
CA LEU A 772 1.44 61.16 -7.66
C LEU A 772 1.37 61.22 -6.13
N ILE A 773 2.33 61.90 -5.46
CA ILE A 773 2.40 62.03 -4.00
C ILE A 773 2.27 63.50 -3.58
N ASN A 774 1.08 63.91 -3.14
CA ASN A 774 0.91 64.89 -2.07
C ASN A 774 -0.55 65.03 -1.61
N GLU A 775 -0.81 64.65 -0.35
CA GLU A 775 -1.61 65.40 0.66
C GLU A 775 -1.86 64.48 1.88
N ASN A 776 -1.78 65.04 3.09
CA ASN A 776 -2.09 64.42 4.41
C ASN A 776 -0.97 63.76 5.24
N ASN A 777 0.32 64.06 5.01
CA ASN A 777 1.39 63.63 5.93
C ASN A 777 1.85 64.73 6.93
N GLN A 778 0.91 65.52 7.48
CA GLN A 778 1.18 66.41 8.62
C GLN A 778 0.06 66.42 9.66
N LYS A 779 0.17 65.53 10.66
CA LYS A 779 -0.15 65.84 12.07
C LYS A 779 0.50 64.85 13.06
N ASN A 780 1.78 65.11 13.28
CA ASN A 780 2.51 64.91 14.54
C ASN A 780 3.01 63.48 14.88
N ASN A 781 4.34 63.36 14.93
CA ASN A 781 5.21 62.25 15.38
C ASN A 781 5.36 61.05 14.42
N LYS A 782 6.58 60.92 13.87
CA LYS A 782 7.16 59.72 13.22
C LYS A 782 6.70 58.44 13.93
N PRO A 783 6.30 57.38 13.21
CA PRO A 783 7.01 56.85 12.03
C PRO A 783 6.19 57.09 10.72
N ASP A 784 6.42 56.50 9.55
CA ASP A 784 7.42 55.51 9.08
C ASP A 784 7.71 55.71 7.56
N TYR A 785 8.65 54.94 6.99
CA TYR A 785 8.71 54.58 5.55
C TYR A 785 8.74 53.05 5.34
N TYR A 786 8.87 52.29 6.43
CA TYR A 786 9.01 50.84 6.41
C TYR A 786 7.75 50.11 6.89
N GLU A 787 6.70 50.82 7.35
CA GLU A 787 5.51 50.18 7.91
C GLU A 787 4.77 49.32 6.89
N GLY A 788 4.72 48.00 7.15
CA GLY A 788 4.07 47.04 6.27
C GLY A 788 5.03 46.27 5.35
N ARG A 789 6.31 46.64 5.26
CA ARG A 789 7.31 45.88 4.48
C ARG A 789 7.65 44.56 5.14
N LEU A 790 7.69 43.49 4.35
CA LEU A 790 8.17 42.17 4.76
C LEU A 790 9.61 42.01 4.27
N ILE A 791 10.53 41.74 5.18
CA ILE A 791 11.97 41.61 4.87
C ILE A 791 12.55 40.27 5.32
N LYS A 792 13.63 39.87 4.68
CA LYS A 792 14.53 38.78 5.05
C LYS A 792 15.98 39.27 4.96
N TYR A 793 16.81 38.93 5.94
CA TYR A 793 18.25 39.19 5.89
C TYR A 793 18.95 38.09 5.05
N ILE A 794 19.91 38.46 4.19
CA ILE A 794 20.62 37.52 3.30
C ILE A 794 21.18 36.31 4.04
N ALA A 795 21.82 36.52 5.20
CA ALA A 795 22.46 35.47 5.98
C ALA A 795 21.49 34.63 6.83
N HIS A 796 20.21 35.00 6.97
CA HIS A 796 19.30 34.40 7.97
C HIS A 796 17.90 34.06 7.41
N PRO A 797 17.30 32.92 7.79
CA PRO A 797 15.99 32.49 7.25
C PRO A 797 14.77 33.21 7.84
N LYS A 798 14.95 34.14 8.79
CA LYS A 798 13.83 34.79 9.50
C LYS A 798 13.18 35.89 8.65
N ILE A 799 11.85 35.88 8.61
CA ILE A 799 11.03 36.94 8.01
C ILE A 799 10.59 37.92 9.10
N TYR A 800 10.68 39.22 8.82
CA TYR A 800 10.22 40.28 9.71
C TYR A 800 9.24 41.19 8.99
N LEU A 801 8.17 41.60 9.67
CA LEU A 801 7.43 42.80 9.28
C LEU A 801 8.17 44.00 9.88
N ILE A 802 8.46 45.03 9.10
CA ILE A 802 8.86 46.31 9.68
C ILE A 802 7.60 47.08 10.08
N LYS A 803 7.57 47.52 11.33
CA LYS A 803 6.49 48.32 11.91
C LYS A 803 7.04 49.22 13.00
N ASN A 804 6.60 50.47 13.10
CA ASN A 804 7.15 51.47 14.04
C ASN A 804 8.70 51.53 14.06
N ASN A 805 9.33 51.48 12.89
CA ASN A 805 10.77 51.41 12.65
C ASN A 805 11.50 50.28 13.42
N LYS A 806 10.80 49.18 13.67
CA LYS A 806 11.31 47.97 14.32
C LYS A 806 11.06 46.75 13.47
N LYS A 807 11.96 45.78 13.52
CA LYS A 807 11.74 44.45 12.95
C LYS A 807 10.94 43.60 13.92
N HIS A 808 9.74 43.23 13.52
CA HIS A 808 8.88 42.33 14.26
C HIS A 808 8.99 40.94 13.62
N TRP A 809 9.66 40.01 14.29
CA TRP A 809 9.84 38.65 13.75
C TRP A 809 8.48 37.96 13.64
N ILE A 810 8.15 37.48 12.43
CA ILE A 810 7.00 36.62 12.19
C ILE A 810 7.42 35.20 12.55
N VAL A 811 6.90 34.69 13.67
CA VAL A 811 7.49 33.52 14.36
C VAL A 811 7.36 32.20 13.59
N ASP A 812 6.33 32.08 12.75
CA ASP A 812 6.03 30.91 11.94
C ASP A 812 5.23 31.27 10.67
N GLU A 813 5.24 30.34 9.71
CA GLU A 813 4.47 30.44 8.47
C GLU A 813 2.95 30.49 8.71
N LEU A 814 2.44 29.89 9.80
CA LEU A 814 1.03 29.97 10.16
C LEU A 814 0.62 31.42 10.45
N THR A 815 1.45 32.17 11.15
CA THR A 815 1.26 33.60 11.42
C THR A 815 1.39 34.42 10.15
N PHE A 816 2.37 34.09 9.29
CA PHE A 816 2.53 34.75 7.99
C PHE A 816 1.26 34.65 7.14
N ASN A 817 0.74 33.42 7.00
CA ASN A 817 -0.48 33.13 6.23
C ASN A 817 -1.76 33.65 6.91
N TYR A 818 -1.85 33.65 8.25
CA TYR A 818 -3.02 34.15 8.98
C TYR A 818 -3.31 35.63 8.69
N PHE A 819 -2.26 36.46 8.59
CA PHE A 819 -2.40 37.88 8.25
C PHE A 819 -2.47 38.15 6.74
N GLY A 820 -2.50 37.12 5.90
CA GLY A 820 -2.65 37.24 4.44
C GLY A 820 -1.41 37.75 3.71
N TYR A 821 -0.23 37.66 4.33
CA TYR A 821 1.03 38.04 3.70
C TYR A 821 1.38 37.07 2.55
N LYS A 822 2.12 37.57 1.55
CA LYS A 822 2.52 36.80 0.37
C LYS A 822 4.04 36.67 0.31
N TRP A 823 4.53 35.47 -0.02
CA TRP A 823 5.96 35.22 -0.20
C TRP A 823 6.60 36.10 -1.29
N SER A 824 5.84 36.43 -2.34
CA SER A 824 6.24 37.39 -3.39
C SER A 824 6.38 38.84 -2.92
N SER A 825 5.99 39.15 -1.68
CA SER A 825 6.11 40.47 -1.05
C SER A 825 7.24 40.52 -0.02
N VAL A 826 8.05 39.46 0.10
CA VAL A 826 9.22 39.39 0.99
C VAL A 826 10.46 39.86 0.25
N GLU A 827 11.00 40.99 0.68
CA GLU A 827 12.21 41.60 0.14
C GLU A 827 13.46 41.03 0.85
N THR A 828 14.56 40.83 0.11
CA THR A 828 15.82 40.35 0.70
C THR A 828 16.83 41.49 0.85
N ILE A 829 17.36 41.70 2.05
CA ILE A 829 18.22 42.85 2.41
C ILE A 829 19.54 42.42 3.06
N PHE A 830 20.54 43.30 3.00
CA PHE A 830 21.85 43.10 3.62
C PHE A 830 21.84 43.37 5.14
N GLU A 831 22.72 42.71 5.89
CA GLU A 831 22.87 42.83 7.34
C GLU A 831 23.28 44.23 7.82
N SER A 832 23.84 45.06 6.93
CA SER A 832 24.15 46.47 7.18
C SER A 832 22.88 47.30 7.45
N THR A 833 21.71 46.86 7.01
CA THR A 833 20.42 47.52 7.24
C THR A 833 19.83 47.11 8.60
N ALA A 834 20.29 47.76 9.67
CA ALA A 834 19.91 47.41 11.04
C ALA A 834 18.58 48.03 11.51
N PHE A 835 17.56 47.20 11.73
CA PHE A 835 16.35 47.56 12.47
C PHE A 835 16.41 47.07 13.93
N ALA A 836 15.90 47.88 14.86
CA ALA A 836 15.76 47.50 16.27
C ALA A 836 14.66 46.44 16.45
N ASP A 837 14.80 45.55 17.44
CA ASP A 837 13.80 44.51 17.68
C ASP A 837 12.48 45.08 18.20
N GLY A 838 11.38 44.63 17.59
CA GLY A 838 10.01 44.82 18.05
C GLY A 838 9.42 43.51 18.56
N ASP A 839 8.28 43.59 19.25
CA ASP A 839 7.59 42.40 19.76
C ASP A 839 7.26 41.44 18.61
N ASN A 840 7.61 40.17 18.76
CA ASN A 840 7.35 39.16 17.73
C ASN A 840 5.88 39.17 17.30
N ILE A 841 5.63 39.18 15.99
CA ILE A 841 4.28 39.00 15.47
C ILE A 841 3.95 37.51 15.56
N VAL A 842 2.93 37.25 16.35
CA VAL A 842 2.26 35.96 16.49
C VAL A 842 0.80 36.22 16.12
N ALA A 843 0.15 35.30 15.39
CA ALA A 843 -1.28 35.38 15.19
C ALA A 843 -2.00 35.49 16.55
N PRO A 844 -3.13 36.21 16.67
CA PRO A 844 -3.88 36.25 17.91
C PRO A 844 -4.14 34.82 18.36
N LYS A 845 -3.71 34.48 19.59
CA LYS A 845 -4.15 33.24 20.22
C LYS A 845 -5.65 33.34 20.38
N LEU A 846 -6.39 32.81 19.40
CA LEU A 846 -7.65 32.13 19.65
C LEU A 846 -7.40 31.30 20.90
N SER A 847 -8.10 31.62 22.00
CA SER A 847 -8.00 30.86 23.25
C SER A 847 -8.53 29.47 22.94
N LYS A 848 -7.62 28.61 22.50
CA LYS A 848 -7.93 27.32 21.92
C LYS A 848 -8.74 26.56 22.95
N PHE A 849 -9.97 26.21 22.59
CA PHE A 849 -10.84 25.49 23.50
C PHE A 849 -10.18 24.14 23.79
N VAL A 850 -9.56 24.02 24.97
CA VAL A 850 -8.88 22.80 25.37
C VAL A 850 -9.94 21.80 25.80
N PHE A 851 -10.15 20.80 24.96
CA PHE A 851 -11.04 19.71 25.26
C PHE A 851 -10.45 18.90 26.42
N SER A 852 -11.21 18.75 27.50
CA SER A 852 -10.76 18.08 28.74
C SER A 852 -11.36 16.68 28.96
N ARG A 853 -12.37 16.29 28.17
CA ARG A 853 -13.01 14.95 28.24
C ARG A 853 -13.20 14.33 26.85
N ASN A 854 -13.41 13.02 26.83
CA ASN A 854 -13.82 12.30 25.61
C ASN A 854 -15.27 12.65 25.24
N LEU A 855 -15.61 12.66 23.94
CA LEU A 855 -16.99 12.86 23.45
C LEU A 855 -17.44 11.72 22.54
N LYS A 856 -18.71 11.33 22.66
CA LYS A 856 -19.37 10.30 21.82
C LYS A 856 -20.82 10.69 21.53
N ILE A 857 -21.43 9.99 20.57
CA ILE A 857 -22.83 10.16 20.20
C ILE A 857 -23.76 10.11 21.43
N GLY A 858 -24.73 11.02 21.48
CA GLY A 858 -25.67 11.19 22.59
C GLY A 858 -25.17 12.08 23.74
N MET A 859 -23.89 12.50 23.75
CA MET A 859 -23.40 13.46 24.75
C MET A 859 -23.82 14.89 24.42
N THR A 860 -23.99 15.72 25.46
CA THR A 860 -24.23 17.16 25.33
C THR A 860 -23.22 18.01 26.11
N GLY A 861 -22.99 19.24 25.65
CA GLY A 861 -22.14 20.23 26.33
C GLY A 861 -21.64 21.34 25.41
N ASN A 862 -21.01 22.36 26.00
CA ASN A 862 -20.35 23.43 25.23
C ASN A 862 -19.17 22.89 24.43
N ASP A 863 -18.46 21.90 24.98
CA ASP A 863 -17.39 21.19 24.28
C ASP A 863 -17.86 20.50 23.00
N VAL A 864 -19.05 19.90 22.98
CA VAL A 864 -19.64 19.38 21.74
C VAL A 864 -19.83 20.50 20.70
N LYS A 865 -20.29 21.68 21.14
CA LYS A 865 -20.47 22.85 20.27
C LYS A 865 -19.13 23.36 19.71
N GLU A 866 -18.08 23.40 20.53
CA GLU A 866 -16.73 23.76 20.08
C GLU A 866 -16.11 22.70 19.15
N LEU A 867 -16.41 21.41 19.33
CA LEU A 867 -16.01 20.37 18.38
C LEU A 867 -16.68 20.57 17.02
N GLN A 868 -17.98 20.87 16.99
CA GLN A 868 -18.70 21.17 15.75
C GLN A 868 -18.09 22.40 15.04
N LYS A 869 -17.80 23.48 15.77
CA LYS A 869 -17.13 24.67 15.22
C LYS A 869 -15.76 24.32 14.63
N TYR A 870 -14.96 23.53 15.35
CA TYR A 870 -13.64 23.11 14.87
C TYR A 870 -13.74 22.31 13.57
N LEU A 871 -14.63 21.30 13.51
CA LEU A 871 -14.86 20.49 12.31
C LEU A 871 -15.33 21.35 11.13
N ASN A 872 -16.33 22.22 11.34
CA ASN A 872 -16.82 23.19 10.36
C ASN A 872 -15.69 24.10 9.85
N SER A 873 -14.84 24.64 10.74
CA SER A 873 -13.70 25.51 10.37
C SER A 873 -12.60 24.81 9.56
N LYS A 874 -12.55 23.48 9.60
CA LYS A 874 -11.63 22.65 8.81
C LYS A 874 -12.30 22.05 7.57
N ASN A 875 -13.46 22.58 7.19
CA ASN A 875 -14.29 22.15 6.05
C ASN A 875 -14.87 20.72 6.17
N PHE A 876 -14.85 20.13 7.37
CA PHE A 876 -15.56 18.89 7.69
C PHE A 876 -16.95 19.25 8.22
N LEU A 877 -17.80 19.77 7.32
CA LEU A 877 -19.10 20.33 7.68
C LEU A 877 -19.98 19.27 8.39
N VAL A 878 -20.44 19.60 9.59
CA VAL A 878 -21.40 18.79 10.36
C VAL A 878 -22.78 18.82 9.69
N ALA A 879 -23.20 19.98 9.20
CA ALA A 879 -24.32 20.14 8.29
C ALA A 879 -24.02 21.26 7.29
N LYS A 880 -24.61 21.21 6.09
CA LYS A 880 -24.50 22.30 5.10
C LYS A 880 -25.32 23.52 5.52
N GLU A 881 -26.48 23.30 6.15
CA GLU A 881 -27.42 24.31 6.60
C GLU A 881 -28.20 23.80 7.82
N GLY A 882 -28.73 24.73 8.63
CA GLY A 882 -29.50 24.41 9.83
C GLY A 882 -28.66 23.93 11.02
N ALA A 883 -29.28 23.19 11.94
CA ALA A 883 -28.66 22.79 13.21
C ALA A 883 -27.36 21.98 13.01
N GLY A 884 -26.23 22.55 13.41
CA GLY A 884 -24.88 22.00 13.23
C GLY A 884 -24.07 22.65 12.10
N SER A 885 -24.68 23.45 11.22
CA SER A 885 -23.94 24.18 10.17
C SER A 885 -23.05 25.29 10.76
N PRO A 886 -22.12 25.87 10.00
CA PRO A 886 -21.30 26.99 10.45
C PRO A 886 -22.14 28.12 11.05
N GLY A 887 -21.87 28.47 12.31
CA GLY A 887 -22.61 29.51 13.05
C GLY A 887 -23.94 29.04 13.69
N GLN A 888 -24.38 27.82 13.42
CA GLN A 888 -25.57 27.18 14.01
C GLN A 888 -25.22 25.91 14.81
N GLU A 889 -24.01 25.85 15.37
CA GLU A 889 -23.55 24.67 16.10
C GLU A 889 -24.39 24.40 17.36
N THR A 890 -24.69 23.12 17.57
CA THR A 890 -25.53 22.63 18.66
C THR A 890 -24.68 22.07 19.79
N PRO A 891 -25.18 22.08 21.04
CA PRO A 891 -24.50 21.42 22.15
C PRO A 891 -24.67 19.89 22.14
N THR A 892 -25.14 19.25 21.06
CA THR A 892 -25.55 17.83 21.04
C THR A 892 -24.76 17.02 20.02
N PHE A 893 -24.16 15.90 20.44
CA PHE A 893 -23.32 15.07 19.58
C PHE A 893 -24.22 14.07 18.85
N GLY A 894 -24.69 14.45 17.66
CA GLY A 894 -25.56 13.63 16.83
C GLY A 894 -24.82 12.74 15.81
N PRO A 895 -25.57 11.96 15.00
CA PRO A 895 -25.02 11.20 13.87
C PRO A 895 -24.22 12.08 12.89
N ALA A 896 -24.69 13.30 12.63
CA ALA A 896 -24.02 14.27 11.78
C ALA A 896 -22.63 14.66 12.32
N THR A 897 -22.52 14.95 13.63
CA THR A 897 -21.23 15.22 14.29
C THR A 897 -20.30 14.00 14.22
N LYS A 898 -20.85 12.78 14.37
CA LYS A 898 -20.08 11.54 14.22
C LYS A 898 -19.52 11.40 12.80
N ALA A 899 -20.33 11.62 11.77
CA ALA A 899 -19.92 11.51 10.37
C ALA A 899 -18.84 12.54 10.00
N ALA A 900 -19.01 13.80 10.39
CA ALA A 900 -18.00 14.84 10.21
C ALA A 900 -16.69 14.51 10.95
N LEU A 901 -16.78 13.97 12.18
CA LEU A 901 -15.60 13.55 12.93
C LEU A 901 -14.88 12.35 12.30
N ILE A 902 -15.60 11.37 11.74
CA ILE A 902 -15.02 10.26 10.95
C ILE A 902 -14.24 10.83 9.76
N ASN A 903 -14.85 11.75 9.00
CA ASN A 903 -14.20 12.35 7.83
C ASN A 903 -12.95 13.15 8.21
N PHE A 904 -13.00 13.90 9.31
CA PHE A 904 -11.84 14.58 9.89
C PHE A 904 -10.75 13.59 10.34
N GLN A 905 -11.12 12.53 11.08
CA GLN A 905 -10.18 11.52 11.57
C GLN A 905 -9.47 10.81 10.40
N LYS A 906 -10.21 10.41 9.37
CA LYS A 906 -9.64 9.86 8.12
C LYS A 906 -8.69 10.85 7.45
N ALA A 907 -9.13 12.09 7.22
CA ALA A 907 -8.34 13.12 6.56
C ALA A 907 -7.12 13.61 7.37
N LYS A 908 -7.06 13.31 8.68
CA LYS A 908 -5.92 13.58 9.57
C LYS A 908 -5.18 12.33 10.03
N LYS A 909 -5.48 11.17 9.45
CA LYS A 909 -4.83 9.88 9.72
C LYS A 909 -4.84 9.52 11.22
N ILE A 910 -5.97 9.83 11.88
CA ILE A 910 -6.23 9.54 13.30
C ILE A 910 -6.98 8.22 13.37
N ASP A 911 -6.27 7.15 13.74
CA ASP A 911 -6.84 5.81 13.86
C ASP A 911 -7.13 5.43 15.33
N PRO A 912 -8.22 4.68 15.64
CA PRO A 912 -9.30 4.28 14.76
C PRO A 912 -10.23 5.46 14.39
N ALA A 913 -10.50 5.64 13.10
CA ALA A 913 -11.35 6.72 12.57
C ALA A 913 -12.87 6.44 12.72
N ILE A 914 -13.30 6.10 13.94
CA ILE A 914 -14.65 5.59 14.27
C ILE A 914 -15.67 6.65 14.70
N GLY A 915 -15.31 7.93 14.67
CA GLY A 915 -16.17 9.04 15.10
C GLY A 915 -16.34 9.12 16.61
N PHE A 916 -15.42 8.51 17.37
CA PHE A 916 -15.27 8.72 18.80
C PHE A 916 -14.20 9.78 19.05
N PHE A 917 -14.51 10.83 19.78
CA PHE A 917 -13.55 11.86 20.16
C PHE A 917 -12.81 11.40 21.43
N GLY A 918 -11.93 10.42 21.26
CA GLY A 918 -11.09 9.84 22.32
C GLY A 918 -9.82 10.65 22.58
N SER A 919 -8.92 10.13 23.43
CA SER A 919 -7.63 10.77 23.76
C SER A 919 -6.82 11.14 22.53
N ILE A 920 -6.60 10.21 21.59
CA ILE A 920 -5.80 10.44 20.38
C ILE A 920 -6.34 11.64 19.57
N THR A 921 -7.64 11.68 19.30
CA THR A 921 -8.27 12.78 18.54
C THR A 921 -8.31 14.08 19.33
N ARG A 922 -8.50 13.99 20.65
CA ARG A 922 -8.54 15.15 21.54
C ARG A 922 -7.17 15.79 21.67
N ASP A 923 -6.12 14.99 21.83
CA ASP A 923 -4.75 15.46 21.94
C ASP A 923 -4.26 15.98 20.59
N PHE A 924 -4.71 15.40 19.46
CA PHE A 924 -4.52 16.00 18.12
C PHE A 924 -5.21 17.37 18.00
N ILE A 925 -6.49 17.49 18.38
CA ILE A 925 -7.21 18.77 18.27
C ILE A 925 -6.68 19.81 19.27
N ASN A 926 -6.18 19.39 20.44
CA ASN A 926 -5.59 20.27 21.46
C ASN A 926 -4.17 20.76 21.10
N LYS A 927 -3.35 19.98 20.36
CA LYS A 927 -2.05 20.39 19.79
C LYS A 927 -2.20 21.49 18.76
#